data_AF-A0A7W2TTX3-F1
#
_entry.id   AF-A0A7W2TTX3-F1
#
_cell.length_a   1.000
_cell.length_b   1.000
_cell.length_c   1.000
_cell.angle_alpha   90.00
_cell.angle_beta   90.00
_cell.angle_gamma   90.00
#
_symmetry.space_group_name_H-M   'P 1'
#
loop_
_entity.id
_entity.type
_entity.pdbx_description
1 polymer ?
#
loop_
_entity_poly.entity_id
_entity_poly.type
_entity_poly.pdbx_seq_one_letter_code
_entity_poly.pdbx_strand_id
1 'polypeptide(L)'
;MHTFKLLFQGQIAKSYDPVAVRQRFAKLMGIRDAARLEYYFSGQKIILFSGLDRKSAAERYQQFQQLGLVVELLRSQDQADAPALSAKHARNKSPSKARSKTSAQLAVPNFYALVPFRNSATARNRPAQAQSSKRRWLLLCAASALALIATVIAGSLSTPTTVPTGPLSFTANSMGELLLLTEDSVLRHNHAGIGSERIALQELGFSTARGVFASGDQERYFLLGNTVSEEAEDQGAALALCALKSRLCEAFGPQSALPEAVTTHPDSGVVFQAFSEQGLVRKLGPDGAILATAKQPLITAPTLVLHQGLLYTQSREGPALSVLRYEDQALAEQLDQVLLLAPPALEAGRENILSFAKLGEFWWVILSEPEGGDRGLYLFDSRWAFVRELQFEGNFRPEQLLVWGQKLLVLDPSQSDLARFNSQGQAEVALTSNLFLELIEERQKQQRWQNFWQQGLSTLLATLFLCAAAMVYLQSLRQHVFKDWNIQGAEPLDAVAGDIEWLKHKPERQARLRRWANRYLASSCSCALLLAGLVMPSAAQLTALVLFLTGPALALEVYIRKAKGHIGLLAKQLILVDHRGIYHHADSERIRYRNWFLMIDDVLIFAGPSCLPGFDLEQLKSRVVPLSRFGRRADRSTVLTLLLETRHPLAVGAGLITVTTIAALLVLL
;
A
#
# COMPACT_ATOMS: atom_id res chain seq x y z
N MET A 1 -25.69 -7.72 -12.11
CA MET A 1 -24.91 -7.63 -13.37
C MET A 1 -25.88 -7.80 -14.53
N HIS A 2 -25.98 -6.81 -15.41
CA HIS A 2 -26.81 -6.93 -16.62
C HIS A 2 -26.01 -7.68 -17.68
N THR A 3 -26.61 -8.73 -18.23
CA THR A 3 -26.02 -9.50 -19.34
C THR A 3 -26.69 -9.08 -20.64
N PHE A 4 -25.89 -9.02 -21.70
CA PHE A 4 -26.33 -8.58 -23.03
C PHE A 4 -26.23 -9.72 -24.03
N LYS A 5 -27.05 -9.65 -25.09
CA LYS A 5 -27.04 -10.50 -26.27
C LYS A 5 -26.80 -9.63 -27.48
N LEU A 6 -25.94 -10.09 -28.38
CA LEU A 6 -25.70 -9.47 -29.68
C LEU A 6 -26.44 -10.26 -30.76
N LEU A 7 -27.43 -9.63 -31.38
CA LEU A 7 -28.24 -10.20 -32.45
C LEU A 7 -27.76 -9.68 -33.81
N PHE A 8 -27.81 -10.55 -34.81
CA PHE A 8 -27.50 -10.24 -36.19
C PHE A 8 -28.58 -10.82 -37.10
N GLN A 9 -29.02 -10.05 -38.10
CA GLN A 9 -30.09 -10.44 -39.02
C GLN A 9 -29.62 -10.52 -40.48
N GLY A 10 -28.32 -10.69 -40.73
CA GLY A 10 -27.81 -10.74 -42.11
C GLY A 10 -27.77 -9.40 -42.84
N GLN A 11 -28.05 -8.28 -42.16
CA GLN A 11 -28.10 -6.96 -42.77
C GLN A 11 -26.71 -6.31 -42.82
N ILE A 12 -26.38 -5.76 -44.00
CA ILE A 12 -25.13 -5.05 -44.27
C ILE A 12 -25.47 -3.56 -44.42
N ALA A 13 -24.67 -2.69 -43.82
CA ALA A 13 -24.85 -1.25 -43.90
C ALA A 13 -24.68 -0.75 -45.35
N LYS A 14 -25.54 0.19 -45.77
CA LYS A 14 -25.65 0.66 -47.17
C LYS A 14 -24.35 1.22 -47.77
N SER A 15 -23.37 1.59 -46.95
CA SER A 15 -22.08 2.18 -47.35
C SER A 15 -20.96 1.16 -47.56
N TYR A 16 -21.23 -0.15 -47.49
CA TYR A 16 -20.21 -1.20 -47.57
C TYR A 16 -20.51 -2.21 -48.69
N ASP A 17 -19.47 -2.69 -49.36
CA ASP A 17 -19.56 -3.76 -50.36
C ASP A 17 -20.01 -5.10 -49.71
N PRO A 18 -21.15 -5.67 -50.11
CA PRO A 18 -21.67 -6.91 -49.55
C PRO A 18 -20.70 -8.10 -49.64
N VAL A 19 -19.90 -8.18 -50.71
CA VAL A 19 -18.98 -9.31 -50.93
C VAL A 19 -17.80 -9.21 -49.96
N ALA A 20 -17.18 -8.03 -49.85
CA ALA A 20 -16.09 -7.78 -48.92
C ALA A 20 -16.51 -7.96 -47.44
N VAL A 21 -17.72 -7.52 -47.07
CA VAL A 21 -18.23 -7.67 -45.70
C VAL A 21 -18.44 -9.14 -45.31
N ARG A 22 -18.99 -9.96 -46.22
CA ARG A 22 -19.18 -11.40 -45.98
C ARG A 22 -17.85 -12.13 -45.75
N GLN A 23 -16.81 -11.79 -46.53
CA GLN A 23 -15.47 -12.37 -46.36
C GLN A 23 -14.84 -11.98 -45.02
N ARG A 24 -14.95 -10.69 -44.63
CA ARG A 24 -14.43 -10.21 -43.34
C ARG A 24 -15.17 -10.82 -42.16
N PHE A 25 -16.49 -10.98 -42.25
CA PHE A 25 -17.30 -11.67 -41.25
C PHE A 25 -16.91 -13.15 -41.10
N ALA A 26 -16.74 -13.87 -42.22
CA ALA A 26 -16.29 -15.26 -42.21
C ALA A 26 -14.92 -15.42 -41.53
N LYS A 27 -13.98 -14.50 -41.82
CA LYS A 27 -12.66 -14.45 -41.17
C LYS A 27 -12.76 -14.17 -39.67
N LEU A 28 -13.61 -13.22 -39.25
CA LEU A 28 -13.81 -12.88 -37.83
C LEU A 28 -14.43 -14.05 -37.04
N MET A 29 -15.41 -14.73 -37.64
CA MET A 29 -16.16 -15.83 -37.00
C MET A 29 -15.50 -17.20 -37.20
N GLY A 30 -14.38 -17.29 -37.91
CA GLY A 30 -13.68 -18.54 -38.19
C GLY A 30 -14.47 -19.53 -39.06
N ILE A 31 -15.38 -19.03 -39.90
CA ILE A 31 -16.26 -19.86 -40.75
C ILE A 31 -15.54 -20.15 -42.07
N ARG A 32 -15.26 -21.43 -42.33
CA ARG A 32 -14.63 -21.90 -43.58
C ARG A 32 -15.62 -22.50 -44.59
N ASP A 33 -16.84 -22.78 -44.13
CA ASP A 33 -17.90 -23.42 -44.92
C ASP A 33 -18.86 -22.36 -45.48
N ALA A 34 -19.03 -22.35 -46.81
CA ALA A 34 -19.88 -21.40 -47.53
C ALA A 34 -21.37 -21.56 -47.18
N ALA A 35 -21.85 -22.79 -46.97
CA ALA A 35 -23.26 -23.04 -46.61
C ALA A 35 -23.60 -22.47 -45.22
N ARG A 36 -22.63 -22.55 -44.29
CA ARG A 36 -22.77 -21.99 -42.95
C ARG A 36 -22.71 -20.46 -42.96
N LEU A 37 -21.96 -19.86 -43.88
CA LEU A 37 -21.94 -18.40 -44.06
C LEU A 37 -23.29 -17.91 -44.59
N GLU A 38 -23.90 -18.59 -45.57
CA GLU A 38 -25.23 -18.24 -46.09
C GLU A 38 -26.32 -18.27 -45.02
N TYR A 39 -26.23 -19.21 -44.07
CA TYR A 39 -27.15 -19.25 -42.93
C TYR A 39 -27.15 -17.96 -42.10
N TYR A 40 -25.99 -17.35 -41.85
CA TYR A 40 -25.90 -16.08 -41.10
C TYR A 40 -26.46 -14.88 -41.87
N PHE A 41 -26.49 -14.94 -43.19
CA PHE A 41 -27.02 -13.90 -44.07
C PHE A 41 -28.42 -14.23 -44.61
N SER A 42 -29.10 -15.21 -44.02
CA SER A 42 -30.45 -15.68 -44.42
C SER A 42 -31.59 -14.72 -44.08
N GLY A 43 -31.32 -13.63 -43.34
CA GLY A 43 -32.35 -12.69 -42.87
C GLY A 43 -33.02 -13.09 -41.55
N GLN A 44 -32.65 -14.25 -40.97
CA GLN A 44 -33.12 -14.68 -39.65
C GLN A 44 -32.34 -13.99 -38.53
N LYS A 45 -33.02 -13.64 -37.42
CA LYS A 45 -32.36 -13.09 -36.22
C LYS A 45 -31.57 -14.20 -35.51
N ILE A 46 -30.25 -14.11 -35.58
CA ILE A 46 -29.32 -15.07 -34.98
C ILE A 46 -28.57 -14.40 -33.82
N ILE A 47 -28.48 -15.10 -32.70
CA ILE A 47 -27.67 -14.66 -31.55
C ILE A 47 -26.20 -14.99 -31.86
N LEU A 48 -25.38 -13.98 -32.08
CA LEU A 48 -23.93 -14.16 -32.28
C LEU A 48 -23.23 -14.44 -30.95
N PHE A 49 -23.62 -13.71 -29.90
CA PHE A 49 -23.05 -13.82 -28.56
C PHE A 49 -24.12 -13.61 -27.50
N SER A 50 -24.03 -14.33 -26.38
CA SER A 50 -24.94 -14.17 -25.23
C SER A 50 -24.15 -14.15 -23.93
N GLY A 51 -24.71 -13.54 -22.89
CA GLY A 51 -24.07 -13.47 -21.57
C GLY A 51 -22.94 -12.44 -21.47
N LEU A 52 -22.86 -11.50 -22.42
CA LEU A 52 -21.81 -10.48 -22.42
C LEU A 52 -22.01 -9.49 -21.27
N ASP A 53 -20.93 -9.12 -20.59
CA ASP A 53 -20.91 -7.97 -19.68
C ASP A 53 -20.89 -6.66 -20.48
N ARG A 54 -21.13 -5.53 -19.81
CA ARG A 54 -21.32 -4.22 -20.48
C ARG A 54 -20.11 -3.82 -21.35
N LYS A 55 -18.89 -4.10 -20.90
CA LYS A 55 -17.67 -3.70 -21.62
C LYS A 55 -17.47 -4.56 -22.87
N SER A 56 -17.52 -5.88 -22.72
CA SER A 56 -17.41 -6.81 -23.86
C SER A 56 -18.55 -6.63 -24.87
N ALA A 57 -19.75 -6.30 -24.40
CA ALA A 57 -20.90 -6.00 -25.27
C ALA A 57 -20.65 -4.78 -26.15
N ALA A 58 -20.12 -3.69 -25.58
CA ALA A 58 -19.81 -2.46 -26.31
C ALA A 58 -18.67 -2.66 -27.31
N GLU A 59 -17.59 -3.33 -26.91
CA GLU A 59 -16.44 -3.62 -27.78
C GLU A 59 -16.86 -4.48 -28.97
N ARG A 60 -17.65 -5.54 -28.74
CA ARG A 60 -18.16 -6.41 -29.82
C ARG A 60 -19.11 -5.65 -30.73
N TYR A 61 -20.04 -4.87 -30.17
CA TYR A 61 -20.96 -4.05 -30.96
C TYR A 61 -20.23 -3.12 -31.93
N GLN A 62 -19.21 -2.40 -31.43
CA GLN A 62 -18.38 -1.51 -32.25
C GLN A 62 -17.58 -2.29 -33.30
N GLN A 63 -17.01 -3.44 -32.94
CA GLN A 63 -16.27 -4.31 -33.87
C GLN A 63 -17.14 -4.78 -35.04
N PHE A 64 -18.40 -5.16 -34.79
CA PHE A 64 -19.32 -5.58 -35.85
C PHE A 64 -19.80 -4.41 -36.73
N GLN A 65 -19.99 -3.22 -36.15
CA GLN A 65 -20.31 -2.03 -36.96
C GLN A 65 -19.15 -1.60 -37.87
N GLN A 66 -17.90 -1.65 -37.39
CA GLN A 66 -16.72 -1.36 -38.21
C GLN A 66 -16.56 -2.33 -39.40
N LEU A 67 -17.09 -3.54 -39.27
CA LEU A 67 -17.15 -4.53 -40.35
C LEU A 67 -18.29 -4.28 -41.34
N GLY A 68 -19.13 -3.26 -41.12
CA GLY A 68 -20.26 -2.92 -41.98
C GLY A 68 -21.53 -3.74 -41.71
N LEU A 69 -21.65 -4.35 -40.52
CA LEU A 69 -22.80 -5.20 -40.16
C LEU A 69 -23.76 -4.45 -39.25
N VAL A 70 -25.06 -4.59 -39.51
CA VAL A 70 -26.11 -4.04 -38.65
C VAL A 70 -26.44 -5.09 -37.57
N VAL A 71 -26.00 -4.82 -36.35
CA VAL A 71 -26.22 -5.68 -35.17
C VAL A 71 -27.07 -4.96 -34.12
N GLU A 72 -27.87 -5.72 -33.38
CA GLU A 72 -28.77 -5.23 -32.33
C GLU A 72 -28.29 -5.75 -30.96
N LEU A 73 -28.14 -4.87 -29.98
CA LEU A 73 -27.73 -5.23 -28.63
C LEU A 73 -28.94 -5.27 -27.70
N LEU A 74 -29.33 -6.45 -27.22
CA LEU A 74 -30.43 -6.62 -26.28
C LEU A 74 -29.93 -6.91 -24.87
N ARG A 75 -30.57 -6.31 -23.88
CA ARG A 75 -30.40 -6.67 -22.48
C ARG A 75 -31.23 -7.92 -22.19
N SER A 76 -30.66 -8.92 -21.52
CA SER A 76 -31.33 -10.21 -21.26
C SER A 76 -32.64 -10.14 -20.44
N GLN A 77 -33.04 -8.97 -19.94
CA GLN A 77 -34.30 -8.79 -19.20
C GLN A 77 -35.47 -8.31 -20.07
N ASP A 78 -35.24 -7.88 -21.31
CA ASP A 78 -36.25 -7.18 -22.13
C ASP A 78 -36.91 -8.07 -23.21
N GLN A 79 -36.77 -9.40 -23.13
CA GLN A 79 -37.38 -10.33 -24.09
C GLN A 79 -38.43 -11.23 -23.44
N ALA A 80 -39.49 -10.59 -22.96
CA ALA A 80 -40.78 -11.21 -22.70
C ALA A 80 -41.84 -10.30 -23.34
N ASP A 81 -41.97 -10.33 -24.67
CA ASP A 81 -43.23 -10.10 -25.39
C ASP A 81 -43.11 -10.28 -26.92
N ALA A 82 -44.02 -11.11 -27.46
CA ALA A 82 -44.54 -11.25 -28.83
C ALA A 82 -43.74 -12.02 -29.94
N PRO A 83 -44.44 -12.64 -30.93
CA PRO A 83 -45.60 -13.53 -30.78
C PRO A 83 -45.47 -14.86 -31.56
N ALA A 84 -46.29 -15.83 -31.16
CA ALA A 84 -46.50 -17.10 -31.83
C ALA A 84 -47.35 -16.94 -33.11
N LEU A 85 -47.03 -17.70 -34.16
CA LEU A 85 -47.91 -17.96 -35.30
C LEU A 85 -48.08 -19.46 -35.51
N SER A 86 -49.30 -19.90 -35.21
CA SER A 86 -50.10 -20.92 -35.90
C SER A 86 -49.56 -22.34 -36.09
N ALA A 87 -50.13 -23.26 -35.31
CA ALA A 87 -50.87 -24.38 -35.89
C ALA A 87 -52.13 -24.68 -35.05
N LYS A 88 -53.27 -24.17 -35.52
CA LYS A 88 -54.62 -24.64 -35.13
C LYS A 88 -54.80 -26.08 -35.63
N HIS A 89 -55.35 -26.95 -34.78
CA HIS A 89 -56.43 -27.94 -35.02
C HIS A 89 -56.64 -28.69 -33.70
N ALA A 90 -57.81 -29.13 -33.24
CA ALA A 90 -59.20 -28.75 -33.39
C ALA A 90 -59.93 -29.57 -32.30
N ARG A 91 -60.96 -28.98 -31.67
CA ARG A 91 -62.06 -29.63 -30.91
C ARG A 91 -61.66 -30.45 -29.65
N ASN A 92 -62.41 -30.48 -28.55
CA ASN A 92 -63.85 -30.38 -28.39
C ASN A 92 -64.23 -29.95 -26.95
N LYS A 93 -65.45 -29.45 -26.83
CA LYS A 93 -66.11 -28.87 -25.64
C LYS A 93 -66.30 -29.87 -24.47
N SER A 94 -66.05 -29.37 -23.25
CA SER A 94 -66.79 -29.43 -21.95
C SER A 94 -67.44 -30.74 -21.47
N PRO A 95 -67.79 -30.93 -20.17
CA PRO A 95 -67.57 -30.10 -18.96
C PRO A 95 -67.04 -30.94 -17.76
N SER A 96 -67.05 -30.33 -16.57
CA SER A 96 -67.16 -30.99 -15.25
C SER A 96 -65.88 -31.17 -14.40
N LYS A 97 -66.07 -30.71 -13.16
CA LYS A 97 -65.44 -31.11 -11.88
C LYS A 97 -64.19 -30.36 -11.44
N ALA A 98 -64.45 -29.43 -10.51
CA ALA A 98 -63.75 -29.28 -9.24
C ALA A 98 -62.24 -29.53 -9.28
N ARG A 99 -61.48 -28.51 -9.68
CA ARG A 99 -60.05 -28.46 -9.39
C ARG A 99 -59.84 -27.69 -8.10
N SER A 100 -60.03 -28.38 -6.97
CA SER A 100 -59.26 -28.06 -5.78
C SER A 100 -57.82 -28.53 -5.98
N LYS A 101 -56.87 -27.85 -5.32
CA LYS A 101 -55.41 -28.10 -5.29
C LYS A 101 -54.67 -27.54 -6.53
N THR A 102 -53.52 -26.86 -6.40
CA THR A 102 -52.37 -27.22 -5.57
C THR A 102 -51.41 -26.03 -5.44
N SER A 103 -51.24 -25.45 -4.24
CA SER A 103 -50.05 -24.65 -3.88
C SER A 103 -49.58 -24.89 -2.45
N ALA A 104 -49.94 -26.05 -1.87
CA ALA A 104 -49.22 -26.61 -0.74
C ALA A 104 -47.93 -27.24 -1.28
N GLN A 105 -46.87 -26.44 -1.47
CA GLN A 105 -45.55 -26.93 -1.82
C GLN A 105 -44.98 -27.77 -0.68
N LEU A 106 -45.32 -29.06 -0.73
CA LEU A 106 -44.58 -30.26 -0.33
C LEU A 106 -43.98 -30.24 1.09
N ALA A 107 -44.78 -30.67 2.06
CA ALA A 107 -44.28 -31.21 3.33
C ALA A 107 -43.53 -32.55 3.15
N VAL A 108 -43.57 -33.14 1.94
CA VAL A 108 -43.01 -34.45 1.60
C VAL A 108 -41.91 -34.25 0.54
N PRO A 109 -40.70 -34.81 0.72
CA PRO A 109 -39.64 -34.73 -0.28
C PRO A 109 -39.98 -35.50 -1.56
N ASN A 110 -39.41 -35.10 -2.69
CA ASN A 110 -39.53 -35.86 -3.93
C ASN A 110 -38.63 -37.11 -3.85
N PHE A 111 -39.22 -38.29 -3.61
CA PHE A 111 -38.52 -39.56 -3.46
C PHE A 111 -37.61 -39.92 -4.65
N TYR A 112 -38.00 -39.58 -5.87
CA TYR A 112 -37.19 -39.85 -7.07
C TYR A 112 -35.91 -39.00 -7.18
N ALA A 113 -35.84 -37.90 -6.41
CA ALA A 113 -34.66 -37.03 -6.35
C ALA A 113 -33.76 -37.35 -5.14
N LEU A 114 -34.16 -38.29 -4.29
CA LEU A 114 -33.41 -38.65 -3.09
C LEU A 114 -32.30 -39.65 -3.40
N VAL A 115 -31.16 -39.49 -2.72
CA VAL A 115 -30.01 -40.38 -2.85
C VAL A 115 -29.72 -41.01 -1.49
N PRO A 116 -29.62 -42.36 -1.39
CA PRO A 116 -29.23 -42.98 -0.13
C PRO A 116 -27.81 -42.59 0.23
N PHE A 117 -27.57 -42.36 1.52
CA PHE A 117 -26.21 -42.27 2.01
C PHE A 117 -25.49 -43.62 1.81
N ARG A 118 -24.32 -43.60 1.15
CA ARG A 118 -23.56 -44.81 0.83
C ARG A 118 -22.23 -44.83 1.58
N ASN A 119 -21.86 -45.99 2.12
CA ASN A 119 -20.55 -46.23 2.70
C ASN A 119 -19.47 -46.40 1.60
N SER A 120 -19.09 -45.29 0.96
CA SER A 120 -18.08 -45.26 -0.08
C SER A 120 -16.66 -45.39 0.48
N ALA A 121 -15.70 -45.82 -0.35
CA ALA A 121 -14.27 -45.81 0.00
C ALA A 121 -13.77 -44.39 0.35
N THR A 122 -14.34 -43.37 -0.28
CA THR A 122 -14.04 -41.96 0.05
C THR A 122 -14.48 -41.58 1.45
N ALA A 123 -15.61 -42.08 1.95
CA ALA A 123 -16.09 -41.84 3.31
C ALA A 123 -15.23 -42.55 4.36
N ARG A 124 -14.78 -43.78 4.07
CA ARG A 124 -13.90 -44.57 4.95
C ARG A 124 -12.48 -44.00 5.05
N ASN A 125 -11.93 -43.48 3.96
CA ASN A 125 -10.54 -42.99 3.92
C ASN A 125 -10.37 -41.52 4.32
N ARG A 126 -11.44 -40.80 4.73
CA ARG A 126 -11.37 -39.40 5.17
C ARG A 126 -10.34 -39.10 6.26
N PRO A 127 -10.19 -39.90 7.35
CA PRO A 127 -9.20 -39.59 8.38
C PRO A 127 -7.76 -39.65 7.84
N ALA A 128 -7.46 -40.62 6.96
CA ALA A 128 -6.15 -40.73 6.32
C ALA A 128 -5.89 -39.58 5.33
N GLN A 129 -6.90 -39.18 4.56
CA GLN A 129 -6.82 -38.01 3.65
C GLN A 129 -6.66 -36.69 4.41
N ALA A 130 -7.33 -36.54 5.56
CA ALA A 130 -7.19 -35.37 6.42
C ALA A 130 -5.77 -35.29 7.02
N GLN A 131 -5.19 -36.43 7.42
CA GLN A 131 -3.83 -36.49 7.95
C GLN A 131 -2.77 -36.12 6.90
N SER A 132 -2.88 -36.62 5.67
CA SER A 132 -1.94 -36.28 4.59
C SER A 132 -2.07 -34.80 4.20
N SER A 133 -3.30 -34.28 4.14
CA SER A 133 -3.56 -32.86 3.87
C SER A 133 -3.01 -31.96 4.99
N LYS A 134 -3.20 -32.34 6.26
CA LYS A 134 -2.67 -31.61 7.42
C LYS A 134 -1.15 -31.44 7.33
N ARG A 135 -0.41 -32.49 6.95
CA ARG A 135 1.05 -32.42 6.77
C ARG A 135 1.45 -31.41 5.69
N ARG A 136 0.75 -31.41 4.54
CA ARG A 136 1.02 -30.44 3.45
C ARG A 136 0.78 -29.00 3.89
N TRP A 137 -0.33 -28.73 4.58
CA TRP A 137 -0.63 -27.39 5.09
C TRP A 137 0.31 -26.96 6.22
N LEU A 138 0.79 -27.88 7.06
CA LEU A 138 1.81 -27.60 8.08
C LEU A 138 3.13 -27.16 7.44
N LEU A 139 3.57 -27.83 6.37
CA LEU A 139 4.79 -27.43 5.64
C LEU A 139 4.63 -26.04 5.03
N LEU A 140 3.49 -25.74 4.41
CA LEU A 140 3.21 -24.41 3.88
C LEU A 140 3.18 -23.34 4.98
N CYS A 141 2.55 -23.65 6.12
CA CYS A 141 2.50 -22.77 7.29
C CYS A 141 3.91 -22.45 7.79
N ALA A 142 4.77 -23.46 7.98
CA ALA A 142 6.15 -23.28 8.40
C ALA A 142 6.97 -22.47 7.38
N ALA A 143 6.85 -22.78 6.09
CA ALA A 143 7.54 -22.04 5.03
C ALA A 143 7.12 -20.56 4.99
N SER A 144 5.82 -20.27 5.10
CA SER A 144 5.31 -18.89 5.12
C SER A 144 5.78 -18.10 6.36
N ALA A 145 5.86 -18.75 7.52
CA ALA A 145 6.38 -18.12 8.74
C ALA A 145 7.88 -17.80 8.63
N LEU A 146 8.67 -18.73 8.10
CA LEU A 146 10.10 -18.51 7.86
C LEU A 146 10.34 -17.39 6.85
N ALA A 147 9.57 -17.36 5.76
CA ALA A 147 9.64 -16.29 4.77
C ALA A 147 9.27 -14.93 5.38
N LEU A 148 8.23 -14.86 6.23
CA LEU A 148 7.84 -13.63 6.92
C LEU A 148 8.98 -13.12 7.82
N ILE A 149 9.59 -14.00 8.62
CA ILE A 149 10.73 -13.65 9.47
C ILE A 149 11.90 -13.15 8.63
N ALA A 150 12.21 -13.82 7.51
CA ALA A 150 13.26 -13.40 6.59
C ALA A 150 13.00 -12.01 6.02
N THR A 151 11.75 -11.67 5.67
CA THR A 151 11.41 -10.32 5.17
C THR A 151 11.58 -9.23 6.23
N VAL A 152 11.28 -9.52 7.50
CA VAL A 152 11.49 -8.57 8.60
C VAL A 152 12.99 -8.33 8.83
N ILE A 153 13.79 -9.40 8.84
CA ILE A 153 15.25 -9.30 9.00
C ILE A 153 15.88 -8.56 7.82
N ALA A 154 15.48 -8.89 6.58
CA ALA A 154 15.97 -8.21 5.38
C ALA A 154 15.59 -6.72 5.39
N GLY A 155 14.39 -6.39 5.88
CA GLY A 155 13.95 -5.01 6.06
C GLY A 155 14.82 -4.24 7.06
N SER A 156 15.20 -4.86 8.18
CA SER A 156 16.08 -4.20 9.16
C SER A 156 17.53 -4.04 8.70
N LEU A 157 18.01 -4.90 7.78
CA LEU A 157 19.36 -4.83 7.21
C LEU A 157 19.46 -3.87 6.02
N SER A 158 18.33 -3.52 5.40
CA SER A 158 18.31 -2.59 4.28
C SER A 158 18.54 -1.16 4.80
N THR A 159 19.55 -0.47 4.28
CA THR A 159 19.76 0.94 4.62
C THR A 159 18.55 1.75 4.13
N PRO A 160 17.84 2.47 5.01
CA PRO A 160 16.70 3.27 4.59
C PRO A 160 17.18 4.36 3.65
N THR A 161 16.51 4.51 2.51
CA THR A 161 16.70 5.68 1.65
C THR A 161 16.25 6.91 2.43
N THR A 162 17.20 7.66 3.01
CA THR A 162 16.93 8.91 3.71
C THR A 162 16.53 9.98 2.70
N VAL A 163 15.51 10.77 3.07
CA VAL A 163 15.10 11.95 2.31
C VAL A 163 15.85 13.13 2.92
N PRO A 164 16.71 13.83 2.16
CA PRO A 164 17.45 14.96 2.70
C PRO A 164 16.50 16.10 3.08
N THR A 165 16.76 16.76 4.20
CA THR A 165 15.97 17.91 4.69
C THR A 165 16.45 19.23 4.11
N GLY A 166 17.76 19.42 4.04
CA GLY A 166 18.42 20.61 3.51
C GLY A 166 19.85 20.32 3.05
N PRO A 167 20.54 21.32 2.47
CA PRO A 167 21.96 21.22 2.16
C PRO A 167 22.82 21.15 3.44
N LEU A 168 23.96 20.46 3.36
CA LEU A 168 24.93 20.37 4.45
C LEU A 168 25.87 21.58 4.51
N SER A 169 26.24 22.08 3.33
CA SER A 169 27.18 23.19 3.17
C SER A 169 26.96 23.82 1.79
N PHE A 170 27.45 25.03 1.61
CA PHE A 170 27.30 25.75 0.36
C PHE A 170 28.41 26.78 0.18
N THR A 171 28.73 27.07 -1.08
CA THR A 171 29.74 28.08 -1.44
C THR A 171 29.40 28.71 -2.78
N ALA A 172 29.97 29.89 -3.04
CA ALA A 172 29.86 30.54 -4.33
C ALA A 172 31.22 31.04 -4.81
N ASN A 173 31.47 30.95 -6.11
CA ASN A 173 32.66 31.53 -6.73
C ASN A 173 32.45 33.03 -7.05
N SER A 174 33.51 33.69 -7.52
CA SER A 174 33.47 35.11 -7.90
C SER A 174 32.58 35.41 -9.12
N MET A 175 32.23 34.40 -9.93
CA MET A 175 31.29 34.51 -11.05
C MET A 175 29.82 34.41 -10.61
N GLY A 176 29.57 34.14 -9.32
CA GLY A 176 28.23 33.93 -8.79
C GLY A 176 27.66 32.53 -9.05
N GLU A 177 28.45 31.56 -9.49
CA GLU A 177 28.02 30.16 -9.50
C GLU A 177 27.93 29.67 -8.05
N LEU A 178 26.78 29.06 -7.70
CA LEU A 178 26.46 28.59 -6.36
C LEU A 178 26.48 27.06 -6.33
N LEU A 179 27.20 26.49 -5.36
CA LEU A 179 27.22 25.07 -5.08
C LEU A 179 26.51 24.78 -3.76
N LEU A 180 25.62 23.80 -3.79
CA LEU A 180 25.01 23.22 -2.59
C LEU A 180 25.52 21.78 -2.45
N LEU A 181 26.00 21.43 -1.26
CA LEU A 181 26.44 20.09 -0.92
C LEU A 181 25.31 19.34 -0.22
N THR A 182 25.01 18.12 -0.69
CA THR A 182 24.15 17.15 -0.01
C THR A 182 24.98 15.99 0.53
N GLU A 183 24.35 15.03 1.21
CA GLU A 183 25.04 13.84 1.72
C GLU A 183 25.73 13.01 0.62
N ASP A 184 25.20 13.05 -0.60
CA ASP A 184 25.56 12.15 -1.71
C ASP A 184 25.90 12.88 -3.02
N SER A 185 25.66 14.19 -3.12
CA SER A 185 25.83 14.93 -4.36
C SER A 185 26.21 16.40 -4.15
N VAL A 186 26.77 17.01 -5.20
CA VAL A 186 26.99 18.45 -5.33
C VAL A 186 26.01 18.97 -6.37
N LEU A 187 25.23 19.99 -5.99
CA LEU A 187 24.25 20.64 -6.83
C LEU A 187 24.79 21.99 -7.31
N ARG A 188 24.98 22.13 -8.61
CA ARG A 188 25.56 23.32 -9.23
C ARG A 188 24.46 24.23 -9.77
N HIS A 189 24.54 25.52 -9.44
CA HIS A 189 23.56 26.54 -9.82
C HIS A 189 24.27 27.73 -10.45
N ASN A 190 23.66 28.32 -11.46
CA ASN A 190 24.17 29.53 -12.07
C ASN A 190 23.97 30.78 -11.18
N HIS A 191 24.44 31.94 -11.66
CA HIS A 191 24.28 33.24 -10.99
C HIS A 191 22.84 33.70 -10.73
N ALA A 192 21.85 33.08 -11.38
CA ALA A 192 20.44 33.34 -11.14
C ALA A 192 19.83 32.38 -10.11
N GLY A 193 20.59 31.40 -9.61
CA GLY A 193 20.13 30.36 -8.70
C GLY A 193 19.40 29.21 -9.39
N ILE A 194 19.47 29.13 -10.71
CA ILE A 194 18.87 28.04 -11.49
C ILE A 194 19.88 26.88 -11.52
N GLY A 195 19.44 25.69 -11.13
CA GLY A 195 20.26 24.50 -11.14
C GLY A 195 20.67 24.09 -12.55
N SER A 196 21.97 23.85 -12.74
CA SER A 196 22.57 23.45 -14.00
C SER A 196 22.91 21.96 -14.07
N GLU A 197 23.43 21.38 -12.97
CA GLU A 197 23.93 20.01 -12.95
C GLU A 197 23.92 19.44 -11.53
N ARG A 198 23.58 18.15 -11.41
CA ARG A 198 23.78 17.35 -10.19
C ARG A 198 24.93 16.38 -10.44
N ILE A 199 25.92 16.39 -9.56
CA ILE A 199 27.11 15.54 -9.64
C ILE A 199 27.15 14.66 -8.40
N ALA A 200 27.16 13.34 -8.55
CA ALA A 200 27.28 12.44 -7.41
C ALA A 200 28.69 12.52 -6.79
N LEU A 201 28.80 12.47 -5.47
CA LEU A 201 30.10 12.51 -4.77
C LEU A 201 31.02 11.37 -5.19
N GLN A 202 30.45 10.21 -5.50
CA GLN A 202 31.17 9.03 -5.98
C GLN A 202 31.85 9.29 -7.34
N GLU A 203 31.25 10.11 -8.22
CA GLU A 203 31.89 10.51 -9.48
C GLU A 203 33.10 11.42 -9.27
N LEU A 204 33.17 12.07 -8.11
CA LEU A 204 34.27 12.93 -7.68
C LEU A 204 35.29 12.18 -6.82
N GLY A 205 35.12 10.87 -6.61
CA GLY A 205 36.00 10.06 -5.76
C GLY A 205 35.75 10.23 -4.27
N PHE A 206 34.57 10.67 -3.84
CA PHE A 206 34.20 10.85 -2.43
C PHE A 206 33.11 9.87 -1.98
N SER A 207 33.29 9.29 -0.79
CA SER A 207 32.27 8.47 -0.12
C SER A 207 31.30 9.35 0.66
N THR A 208 31.83 10.39 1.30
CA THR A 208 31.11 11.38 2.08
C THR A 208 31.84 12.71 1.96
N ALA A 209 31.10 13.81 2.00
CA ALA A 209 31.67 15.15 2.05
C ALA A 209 31.01 15.94 3.18
N ARG A 210 31.80 16.80 3.81
CA ARG A 210 31.41 17.62 4.98
C ARG A 210 31.34 19.10 4.65
N GLY A 211 32.12 19.56 3.67
CA GLY A 211 32.19 20.97 3.33
C GLY A 211 32.58 21.18 1.87
N VAL A 212 32.12 22.31 1.33
CA VAL A 212 32.49 22.80 0.00
C VAL A 212 32.93 24.25 0.14
N PHE A 213 34.05 24.62 -0.47
CA PHE A 213 34.62 25.97 -0.38
C PHE A 213 35.02 26.50 -1.75
N ALA A 214 34.95 27.81 -1.93
CA ALA A 214 35.39 28.44 -3.17
C ALA A 214 36.91 28.39 -3.28
N SER A 215 37.42 28.15 -4.49
CA SER A 215 38.82 28.37 -4.82
C SER A 215 39.03 29.81 -5.32
N GLY A 216 40.29 30.24 -5.41
CA GLY A 216 40.65 31.44 -6.18
C GLY A 216 40.42 31.26 -7.69
N ASP A 217 40.39 30.02 -8.17
CA ASP A 217 40.01 29.67 -9.54
C ASP A 217 38.48 29.58 -9.68
N GLN A 218 37.93 30.25 -10.69
CA GLN A 218 36.50 30.31 -10.96
C GLN A 218 35.90 28.96 -11.38
N GLU A 219 36.72 28.04 -11.88
CA GLU A 219 36.27 26.75 -12.41
C GLU A 219 36.51 25.58 -11.43
N ARG A 220 37.13 25.85 -10.28
CA ARG A 220 37.52 24.82 -9.30
C ARG A 220 37.00 25.14 -7.90
N TYR A 221 36.74 24.09 -7.15
CA TYR A 221 36.19 24.18 -5.80
C TYR A 221 36.91 23.22 -4.88
N PHE A 222 37.03 23.59 -3.62
CA PHE A 222 37.53 22.68 -2.60
C PHE A 222 36.39 21.81 -2.08
N LEU A 223 36.60 20.49 -2.08
CA LEU A 223 35.73 19.52 -1.39
C LEU A 223 36.49 18.90 -0.23
N LEU A 224 35.84 18.88 0.93
CA LEU A 224 36.36 18.32 2.16
C LEU A 224 35.55 17.08 2.51
N GLY A 225 36.20 15.92 2.61
CA GLY A 225 35.49 14.67 2.84
C GLY A 225 36.38 13.44 2.90
N ASN A 226 35.75 12.28 2.93
CA ASN A 226 36.44 11.00 2.85
C ASN A 226 36.44 10.52 1.40
N THR A 227 37.61 10.17 0.88
CA THR A 227 37.75 9.68 -0.49
C THR A 227 37.41 8.20 -0.60
N VAL A 228 37.06 7.75 -1.81
CA VAL A 228 36.93 6.35 -2.18
C VAL A 228 38.25 5.93 -2.82
N SER A 229 39.11 5.24 -2.06
CA SER A 229 40.32 4.60 -2.60
C SER A 229 40.17 3.08 -2.58
N GLU A 230 40.61 2.42 -3.65
CA GLU A 230 40.67 0.95 -3.76
C GLU A 230 41.77 0.35 -2.86
N GLU A 231 42.78 1.15 -2.50
CA GLU A 231 43.86 0.76 -1.60
C GLU A 231 43.55 1.26 -0.18
N ALA A 232 43.49 0.34 0.78
CA ALA A 232 43.07 0.62 2.16
C ALA A 232 43.99 1.59 2.91
N GLU A 233 45.23 1.79 2.46
CA GLU A 233 46.17 2.77 3.03
C GLU A 233 45.89 4.22 2.58
N ASP A 234 45.20 4.41 1.45
CA ASP A 234 44.88 5.73 0.88
C ASP A 234 43.40 6.16 1.13
N GLN A 235 42.66 5.37 1.91
CA GLN A 235 41.36 5.77 2.44
C GLN A 235 41.57 6.83 3.52
N GLY A 236 41.74 8.06 3.08
CA GLY A 236 42.05 9.21 3.90
C GLY A 236 40.95 10.26 3.85
N ALA A 237 40.84 10.98 4.95
CA ALA A 237 40.13 12.24 4.98
C ALA A 237 40.96 13.26 4.19
N ALA A 238 40.41 13.82 3.12
CA ALA A 238 41.14 14.71 2.21
C ALA A 238 40.42 16.04 1.99
N LEU A 239 41.23 17.09 1.79
CA LEU A 239 40.83 18.29 1.09
C LEU A 239 41.28 18.13 -0.36
N ALA A 240 40.34 18.09 -1.30
CA ALA A 240 40.65 18.00 -2.73
C ALA A 240 40.24 19.28 -3.45
N LEU A 241 41.04 19.66 -4.45
CA LEU A 241 40.69 20.69 -5.42
C LEU A 241 40.03 20.01 -6.63
N CYS A 242 38.77 20.33 -6.86
CA CYS A 242 37.91 19.66 -7.81
C CYS A 242 37.51 20.57 -8.98
N ALA A 243 37.78 20.13 -10.20
CA ALA A 243 37.25 20.69 -11.44
C ALA A 243 35.93 19.97 -11.79
N LEU A 244 34.80 20.60 -11.47
CA LEU A 244 33.49 19.94 -11.53
C LEU A 244 33.05 19.57 -12.95
N LYS A 245 33.43 20.36 -13.97
CA LYS A 245 33.09 20.05 -15.38
C LYS A 245 33.77 18.78 -15.88
N SER A 246 35.02 18.54 -15.46
CA SER A 246 35.80 17.36 -15.85
C SER A 246 35.68 16.20 -14.87
N ARG A 247 34.99 16.38 -13.73
CA ARG A 247 34.89 15.41 -12.63
C ARG A 247 36.25 14.95 -12.10
N LEU A 248 37.24 15.85 -12.11
CA LEU A 248 38.60 15.55 -11.64
C LEU A 248 38.82 16.24 -10.30
N CYS A 249 39.25 15.47 -9.31
CA CYS A 249 39.61 15.96 -7.97
C CYS A 249 41.03 15.51 -7.65
N GLU A 250 41.87 16.47 -7.27
CA GLU A 250 43.26 16.22 -6.87
C GLU A 250 43.43 16.59 -5.40
N ALA A 251 44.17 15.78 -4.64
CA ALA A 251 44.47 16.09 -3.25
C ALA A 251 45.23 17.43 -3.16
N PHE A 252 44.78 18.31 -2.27
CA PHE A 252 45.33 19.65 -2.14
C PHE A 252 46.12 19.81 -0.84
N GLY A 253 47.44 19.92 -1.01
CA GLY A 253 48.39 20.08 0.10
C GLY A 253 48.45 18.86 1.04
N PRO A 254 49.37 18.87 2.01
CA PRO A 254 49.52 17.77 2.96
C PRO A 254 48.38 17.77 3.99
N GLN A 255 47.58 16.71 4.02
CA GLN A 255 46.47 16.55 4.97
C GLN A 255 46.80 15.49 6.03
N SER A 256 47.25 15.95 7.20
CA SER A 256 47.42 15.11 8.39
C SER A 256 46.16 14.99 9.24
N ALA A 257 45.20 15.90 9.01
CA ALA A 257 43.86 15.95 9.60
C ALA A 257 42.95 16.75 8.64
N LEU A 258 41.63 16.71 8.83
CA LEU A 258 40.72 17.56 8.06
C LEU A 258 40.65 18.97 8.67
N PRO A 259 40.84 20.03 7.88
CA PRO A 259 40.50 21.37 8.33
C PRO A 259 38.99 21.51 8.48
N GLU A 260 38.55 22.25 9.49
CA GLU A 260 37.13 22.52 9.73
C GLU A 260 36.65 23.76 8.97
N ALA A 261 37.55 24.71 8.71
CA ALA A 261 37.30 25.84 7.84
C ALA A 261 38.46 26.10 6.89
N VAL A 262 38.08 26.52 5.68
CA VAL A 262 38.98 26.88 4.61
C VAL A 262 38.52 28.21 4.02
N THR A 263 39.43 29.15 3.87
CA THR A 263 39.19 30.38 3.10
C THR A 263 40.35 30.62 2.15
N THR A 264 40.07 31.21 0.99
CA THR A 264 41.07 31.49 -0.03
C THR A 264 41.17 32.99 -0.25
N HIS A 265 42.39 33.49 -0.38
CA HIS A 265 42.62 34.86 -0.79
C HIS A 265 42.22 35.01 -2.26
N PRO A 266 41.30 35.93 -2.61
CA PRO A 266 40.74 36.01 -3.96
C PRO A 266 41.79 36.27 -5.04
N ASP A 267 42.74 37.18 -4.79
CA ASP A 267 43.73 37.56 -5.82
C ASP A 267 44.98 36.67 -5.85
N SER A 268 45.50 36.25 -4.70
CA SER A 268 46.75 35.49 -4.62
C SER A 268 46.57 33.98 -4.71
N GLY A 269 45.34 33.46 -4.53
CA GLY A 269 45.06 32.02 -4.49
C GLY A 269 45.61 31.31 -3.25
N VAL A 270 46.19 32.04 -2.29
CA VAL A 270 46.67 31.51 -1.02
C VAL A 270 45.51 30.99 -0.20
N VAL A 271 45.67 29.82 0.41
CA VAL A 271 44.62 29.13 1.17
C VAL A 271 44.96 29.15 2.66
N PHE A 272 43.98 29.47 3.49
CA PHE A 272 44.06 29.41 4.94
C PHE A 272 43.17 28.30 5.46
N GLN A 273 43.70 27.50 6.37
CA GLN A 273 43.05 26.35 6.96
C GLN A 273 43.04 26.48 8.48
N ALA A 274 41.92 26.14 9.11
CA ALA A 274 41.77 26.10 10.56
C ALA A 274 41.51 24.68 11.05
N PHE A 275 42.24 24.27 12.09
CA PHE A 275 42.13 22.96 12.74
C PHE A 275 41.87 23.19 14.22
N SER A 276 40.62 23.05 14.67
CA SER A 276 40.26 23.42 16.05
C SER A 276 40.83 22.44 17.07
N GLU A 277 40.75 21.14 16.79
CA GLU A 277 41.29 20.08 17.66
C GLU A 277 42.80 20.21 17.90
N GLN A 278 43.53 20.69 16.87
CA GLN A 278 44.97 20.90 16.94
C GLN A 278 45.35 22.31 17.43
N GLY A 279 44.38 23.23 17.49
CA GLY A 279 44.60 24.63 17.82
C GLY A 279 45.62 25.29 16.90
N LEU A 280 45.48 25.11 15.58
CA LEU A 280 46.40 25.70 14.61
C LEU A 280 45.70 26.28 13.38
N VAL A 281 46.32 27.32 12.83
CA VAL A 281 46.01 27.91 11.53
C VAL A 281 47.18 27.65 10.60
N ARG A 282 46.89 27.18 9.39
CA ARG A 282 47.89 26.87 8.37
C ARG A 282 47.63 27.71 7.13
N LYS A 283 48.72 28.22 6.54
CA LYS A 283 48.71 28.96 5.28
C LYS A 283 49.40 28.12 4.21
N LEU A 284 48.70 27.92 3.09
CA LEU A 284 49.16 27.17 1.94
C LEU A 284 49.26 28.08 0.71
N GLY A 285 50.25 27.81 -0.14
CA GLY A 285 50.35 28.41 -1.46
C GLY A 285 49.24 27.92 -2.41
N PRO A 286 49.08 28.54 -3.58
CA PRO A 286 48.12 28.10 -4.61
C PRO A 286 48.41 26.68 -5.14
N ASP A 287 49.64 26.21 -4.98
CA ASP A 287 50.13 24.87 -5.33
C ASP A 287 49.95 23.85 -4.18
N GLY A 288 49.44 24.29 -3.02
CA GLY A 288 49.28 23.45 -1.83
C GLY A 288 50.52 23.33 -0.96
N ALA A 289 51.63 24.02 -1.27
CA ALA A 289 52.83 24.03 -0.43
C ALA A 289 52.57 24.77 0.89
N ILE A 290 53.09 24.26 2.01
CA ILE A 290 52.96 24.95 3.31
C ILE A 290 53.87 26.19 3.29
N LEU A 291 53.26 27.38 3.43
CA LEU A 291 53.98 28.65 3.54
C LEU A 291 54.25 29.01 5.00
N ALA A 292 53.25 28.83 5.87
CA ALA A 292 53.35 29.12 7.30
C ALA A 292 52.36 28.27 8.11
N THR A 293 52.68 28.05 9.38
CA THR A 293 51.79 27.40 10.36
C THR A 293 51.95 28.10 11.69
N ALA A 294 50.83 28.38 12.36
CA ALA A 294 50.81 29.08 13.63
C ALA A 294 49.85 28.40 14.60
N LYS A 295 50.20 28.40 15.88
CA LYS A 295 49.30 27.94 16.95
C LYS A 295 48.32 29.05 17.27
N GLN A 296 47.03 28.73 17.24
CA GLN A 296 45.96 29.64 17.60
C GLN A 296 44.84 28.84 18.25
N PRO A 297 44.41 29.19 19.48
CA PRO A 297 43.24 28.55 20.07
C PRO A 297 41.99 28.89 19.26
N LEU A 298 41.28 27.87 18.79
CA LEU A 298 40.09 28.01 17.96
C LEU A 298 38.88 27.36 18.67
N ILE A 299 37.69 27.84 18.37
CA ILE A 299 36.43 27.16 18.72
C ILE A 299 36.20 25.99 17.76
N THR A 300 35.35 25.04 18.16
CA THR A 300 34.87 23.96 17.28
C THR A 300 34.06 24.53 16.12
N ALA A 301 34.31 24.06 14.90
CA ALA A 301 33.73 24.58 13.65
C ALA A 301 33.98 26.10 13.46
N PRO A 302 35.24 26.54 13.43
CA PRO A 302 35.56 27.96 13.24
C PRO A 302 35.11 28.42 11.84
N THR A 303 34.94 29.73 11.68
CA THR A 303 34.72 30.39 10.39
C THR A 303 35.90 31.33 10.15
N LEU A 304 36.55 31.19 8.99
CA LEU A 304 37.63 32.08 8.58
C LEU A 304 37.11 33.06 7.53
N VAL A 305 37.27 34.35 7.77
CA VAL A 305 36.94 35.40 6.80
C VAL A 305 38.16 36.28 6.59
N LEU A 306 38.59 36.40 5.33
CA LEU A 306 39.63 37.36 4.94
C LEU A 306 38.97 38.66 4.49
N HIS A 307 39.32 39.78 5.14
CA HIS A 307 38.81 41.10 4.76
C HIS A 307 39.84 42.20 5.00
N GLN A 308 40.08 43.05 4.01
CA GLN A 308 41.00 44.20 4.09
C GLN A 308 42.41 43.84 4.60
N GLY A 309 42.94 42.68 4.22
CA GLY A 309 44.26 42.24 4.67
C GLY A 309 44.30 41.83 6.15
N LEU A 310 43.17 41.40 6.71
CA LEU A 310 43.08 40.83 8.05
C LEU A 310 42.32 39.51 7.98
N LEU A 311 42.70 38.58 8.85
CA LEU A 311 42.04 37.29 9.00
C LEU A 311 41.18 37.33 10.26
N TYR A 312 39.88 37.15 10.10
CA TYR A 312 38.92 37.14 11.19
C TYR A 312 38.53 35.70 11.51
N THR A 313 38.37 35.40 12.80
CA THR A 313 37.84 34.14 13.32
C THR A 313 37.07 34.37 14.61
N GLN A 314 36.20 33.45 15.01
CA GLN A 314 35.51 33.54 16.31
C GLN A 314 36.49 33.36 17.47
N SER A 315 36.26 34.12 18.54
CA SER A 315 36.91 33.93 19.84
C SER A 315 36.28 32.75 20.59
N ARG A 316 37.05 32.14 21.50
CA ARG A 316 36.57 31.05 22.37
C ARG A 316 35.85 31.55 23.62
N GLU A 317 36.07 32.80 24.02
CA GLU A 317 35.73 33.32 25.37
C GLU A 317 34.49 34.23 25.40
N GLY A 318 33.78 34.40 24.28
CA GLY A 318 32.54 35.18 24.25
C GLY A 318 32.10 35.57 22.83
N PRO A 319 31.09 36.47 22.70
CA PRO A 319 30.57 36.91 21.41
C PRO A 319 31.54 37.91 20.77
N ALA A 320 32.75 37.47 20.47
CA ALA A 320 33.80 38.31 19.94
C ALA A 320 34.53 37.68 18.76
N LEU A 321 35.03 38.51 17.86
CA LEU A 321 35.86 38.11 16.74
C LEU A 321 37.32 38.44 17.04
N SER A 322 38.19 37.45 16.91
CA SER A 322 39.63 37.65 16.93
C SER A 322 40.10 38.19 15.58
N VAL A 323 40.87 39.28 15.61
CA VAL A 323 41.47 39.90 14.44
C VAL A 323 42.93 39.46 14.37
N LEU A 324 43.26 38.70 13.32
CA LEU A 324 44.54 38.03 13.17
C LEU A 324 45.29 38.56 11.94
N ARG A 325 46.63 38.52 12.05
CA ARG A 325 47.56 38.72 10.94
C ARG A 325 47.59 37.51 10.00
N TYR A 326 47.88 37.74 8.73
CA TYR A 326 47.90 36.70 7.69
C TYR A 326 49.25 36.58 6.96
N GLU A 327 50.22 37.44 7.28
CA GLU A 327 51.57 37.43 6.72
C GLU A 327 52.37 36.21 7.21
N ASP A 328 53.32 35.71 6.41
CA ASP A 328 54.00 34.43 6.70
C ASP A 328 54.74 34.42 8.05
N GLN A 329 55.38 35.55 8.40
CA GLN A 329 56.18 35.68 9.62
C GLN A 329 55.34 35.92 10.89
N ALA A 330 54.08 36.31 10.72
CA ALA A 330 53.20 36.74 11.80
C ALA A 330 51.82 36.07 11.71
N LEU A 331 51.72 34.93 11.02
CA LEU A 331 50.46 34.25 10.79
C LEU A 331 49.76 33.98 12.13
N ALA A 332 48.46 34.29 12.18
CA ALA A 332 47.61 34.10 13.34
C ALA A 332 48.04 34.88 14.61
N GLU A 333 48.99 35.82 14.51
CA GLU A 333 49.26 36.77 15.60
C GLU A 333 48.02 37.64 15.80
N GLN A 334 47.46 37.64 17.01
CA GLN A 334 46.27 38.40 17.34
C GLN A 334 46.62 39.89 17.49
N LEU A 335 45.97 40.72 16.68
CA LEU A 335 46.10 42.18 16.74
C LEU A 335 45.09 42.80 17.70
N ASP A 336 43.85 42.31 17.65
CA ASP A 336 42.72 42.88 18.37
C ASP A 336 41.61 41.84 18.55
N GLN A 337 40.61 42.20 19.34
CA GLN A 337 39.40 41.43 19.54
C GLN A 337 38.18 42.36 19.52
N VAL A 338 37.28 42.11 18.59
CA VAL A 338 36.05 42.89 18.45
C VAL A 338 34.95 42.22 19.24
N LEU A 339 34.50 42.86 20.32
CA LEU A 339 33.33 42.40 21.08
C LEU A 339 32.03 42.82 20.40
N LEU A 340 31.14 41.86 20.14
CA LEU A 340 29.85 42.09 19.52
C LEU A 340 28.76 42.21 20.59
N LEU A 341 28.23 43.42 20.75
CA LEU A 341 27.20 43.72 21.72
C LEU A 341 25.86 43.96 21.01
N ALA A 342 25.01 42.94 20.98
CA ALA A 342 23.63 43.04 20.53
C ALA A 342 22.69 42.87 21.73
N PRO A 343 22.02 43.93 22.22
CA PRO A 343 21.09 43.85 23.36
C PRO A 343 20.06 42.70 23.27
N PRO A 344 19.34 42.49 22.14
CA PRO A 344 18.38 41.39 22.05
C PRO A 344 19.05 40.00 22.11
N ALA A 345 20.31 39.87 21.66
CA ALA A 345 21.04 38.62 21.77
C ALA A 345 21.42 38.31 23.21
N LEU A 346 21.87 39.32 23.96
CA LEU A 346 22.23 39.19 25.38
C LEU A 346 21.00 38.86 26.24
N GLU A 347 19.85 39.50 25.97
CA GLU A 347 18.58 39.19 26.63
C GLU A 347 18.13 37.74 26.37
N ALA A 348 18.43 37.21 25.18
CA ALA A 348 18.15 35.83 24.79
C ALA A 348 19.27 34.82 25.15
N GLY A 349 20.33 35.24 25.86
CA GLY A 349 21.45 34.36 26.23
C GLY A 349 22.30 33.85 25.05
N ARG A 350 22.23 34.52 23.88
CA ARG A 350 22.94 34.13 22.65
C ARG A 350 24.34 34.75 22.63
N GLU A 351 25.30 34.05 23.22
CA GLU A 351 26.66 34.55 23.48
C GLU A 351 27.76 33.92 22.60
N ASN A 352 27.45 32.89 21.81
CA ASN A 352 28.41 32.25 20.92
C ASN A 352 28.23 32.71 19.47
N ILE A 353 29.33 33.00 18.78
CA ILE A 353 29.28 33.26 17.32
C ILE A 353 29.38 31.93 16.59
N LEU A 354 28.38 31.61 15.75
CA LEU A 354 28.43 30.42 14.90
C LEU A 354 29.08 30.69 13.54
N SER A 355 28.66 31.76 12.88
CA SER A 355 29.16 32.13 11.56
C SER A 355 29.01 33.63 11.35
N PHE A 356 29.83 34.21 10.49
CA PHE A 356 29.80 35.64 10.18
C PHE A 356 30.28 35.91 8.76
N ALA A 357 29.82 37.01 8.17
CA ALA A 357 30.16 37.42 6.81
C ALA A 357 30.13 38.94 6.66
N LYS A 358 30.93 39.47 5.72
CA LYS A 358 30.90 40.89 5.31
C LYS A 358 30.16 41.04 4.00
N LEU A 359 29.11 41.88 3.98
CA LEU A 359 28.43 42.26 2.74
C LEU A 359 28.11 43.77 2.75
N GLY A 360 28.60 44.48 1.73
CA GLY A 360 28.46 45.93 1.64
C GLY A 360 29.08 46.62 2.84
N GLU A 361 28.34 47.52 3.49
CA GLU A 361 28.79 48.25 4.69
C GLU A 361 28.60 47.47 5.99
N PHE A 362 27.86 46.35 5.97
CA PHE A 362 27.50 45.63 7.19
C PHE A 362 28.31 44.36 7.42
N TRP A 363 28.40 43.98 8.69
CA TRP A 363 28.80 42.67 9.17
C TRP A 363 27.55 41.91 9.61
N TRP A 364 27.47 40.66 9.18
CA TRP A 364 26.36 39.77 9.44
C TRP A 364 26.87 38.67 10.34
N VAL A 365 26.19 38.44 11.47
CA VAL A 365 26.69 37.54 12.50
C VAL A 365 25.54 36.68 13.01
N ILE A 366 25.74 35.36 13.00
CA ILE A 366 24.86 34.43 13.67
C ILE A 366 25.34 34.28 15.11
N LEU A 367 24.50 34.67 16.07
CA LEU A 367 24.74 34.40 17.49
C LEU A 367 23.82 33.28 17.96
N SER A 368 24.35 32.36 18.77
CA SER A 368 23.66 31.22 19.31
C SER A 368 23.77 31.12 20.82
N GLU A 369 22.75 30.53 21.42
CA GLU A 369 22.77 30.12 22.82
C GLU A 369 23.71 28.90 23.02
N PRO A 370 24.56 28.89 24.05
CA PRO A 370 25.49 27.79 24.30
C PRO A 370 24.82 26.43 24.59
N GLU A 371 23.66 26.43 25.27
CA GLU A 371 23.00 25.20 25.75
C GLU A 371 21.68 24.89 25.04
N GLY A 372 20.84 25.89 24.73
CA GLY A 372 19.50 25.69 24.18
C GLY A 372 19.42 25.67 22.65
N GLY A 373 20.52 25.98 21.96
CA GLY A 373 20.62 25.90 20.49
C GLY A 373 19.73 26.88 19.75
N ASP A 374 19.15 27.87 20.43
CA ASP A 374 18.46 29.00 19.81
C ASP A 374 19.48 29.91 19.10
N ARG A 375 19.08 30.49 17.96
CA ARG A 375 19.98 31.19 17.05
C ARG A 375 19.30 32.41 16.45
N GLY A 376 20.04 33.51 16.35
CA GLY A 376 19.58 34.73 15.70
C GLY A 376 20.60 35.26 14.72
N LEU A 377 20.14 36.01 13.72
CA LEU A 377 21.00 36.71 12.76
C LEU A 377 20.98 38.22 13.07
N TYR A 378 22.15 38.80 13.24
CA TYR A 378 22.32 40.19 13.67
C TYR A 378 23.18 40.95 12.67
N LEU A 379 22.82 42.22 12.49
CA LEU A 379 23.50 43.15 11.60
C LEU A 379 24.28 44.17 12.42
N PHE A 380 25.56 44.34 12.07
CA PHE A 380 26.47 45.33 12.65
C PHE A 380 27.00 46.25 11.55
N ASP A 381 27.25 47.52 11.86
CA ASP A 381 27.85 48.46 10.91
C ASP A 381 29.37 48.22 10.75
N SER A 382 30.03 49.01 9.90
CA SER A 382 31.48 48.91 9.67
C SER A 382 32.33 49.23 10.90
N ARG A 383 31.75 49.85 11.93
CA ARG A 383 32.37 50.12 13.24
C ARG A 383 31.92 49.14 14.31
N TRP A 384 31.29 48.03 13.92
CA TRP A 384 30.80 46.97 14.81
C TRP A 384 29.70 47.41 15.77
N ALA A 385 29.01 48.52 15.49
CA ALA A 385 27.83 48.92 16.24
C ALA A 385 26.63 48.09 15.80
N PHE A 386 25.86 47.60 16.78
CA PHE A 386 24.64 46.87 16.51
C PHE A 386 23.62 47.74 15.78
N VAL A 387 23.07 47.22 14.68
CA VAL A 387 22.07 47.90 13.85
C VAL A 387 20.69 47.33 14.12
N ARG A 388 20.51 46.01 13.94
CA ARG A 388 19.24 45.30 14.19
C ARG A 388 19.41 43.78 14.18
N GLU A 389 18.43 43.09 14.76
CA GLU A 389 18.20 41.66 14.57
C GLU A 389 17.31 41.43 13.34
N LEU A 390 17.59 40.36 12.60
CA LEU A 390 16.80 39.91 11.46
C LEU A 390 15.93 38.72 11.87
N GLN A 391 14.64 38.84 11.56
CA GLN A 391 13.64 37.83 11.88
C GLN A 391 13.50 36.84 10.72
N PHE A 392 13.33 35.57 11.05
CA PHE A 392 13.01 34.52 10.09
C PHE A 392 11.55 34.08 10.23
N GLU A 393 10.99 33.52 9.17
CA GLU A 393 9.66 32.93 9.21
C GLU A 393 9.72 31.49 9.77
N GLY A 394 8.79 31.14 10.65
CA GLY A 394 8.67 29.78 11.18
C GLY A 394 9.84 29.36 12.08
N ASN A 395 10.24 28.08 12.00
CA ASN A 395 11.28 27.47 12.84
C ASN A 395 12.66 27.47 12.17
N PHE A 396 13.00 28.52 11.41
CA PHE A 396 14.28 28.62 10.71
C PHE A 396 15.45 28.84 11.68
N ARG A 397 16.47 27.98 11.55
CA ARG A 397 17.65 27.98 12.42
C ARG A 397 18.90 28.28 11.59
N PRO A 398 19.37 29.54 11.56
CA PRO A 398 20.51 29.91 10.74
C PRO A 398 21.79 29.21 11.24
N GLU A 399 22.58 28.63 10.33
CA GLU A 399 23.82 27.91 10.67
C GLU A 399 25.04 28.46 9.94
N GLN A 400 24.91 28.70 8.63
CA GLN A 400 26.01 29.17 7.79
C GLN A 400 25.57 30.40 6.98
N LEU A 401 26.51 31.32 6.78
CA LEU A 401 26.34 32.52 5.98
C LEU A 401 27.22 32.47 4.72
N LEU A 402 26.67 32.89 3.59
CA LEU A 402 27.43 33.05 2.36
C LEU A 402 27.07 34.37 1.66
N VAL A 403 28.09 35.05 1.20
CA VAL A 403 27.94 36.22 0.32
C VAL A 403 27.82 35.73 -1.12
N TRP A 404 26.71 36.04 -1.76
CA TRP A 404 26.42 35.66 -3.14
C TRP A 404 26.07 36.91 -3.96
N GLY A 405 27.08 37.47 -4.63
CA GLY A 405 26.96 38.76 -5.30
C GLY A 405 26.63 39.89 -4.31
N GLN A 406 25.49 40.56 -4.51
CA GLN A 406 25.00 41.61 -3.60
C GLN A 406 23.98 41.09 -2.57
N LYS A 407 23.87 39.77 -2.42
CA LYS A 407 22.92 39.10 -1.54
C LYS A 407 23.65 38.31 -0.46
N LEU A 408 23.01 38.18 0.68
CA LEU A 408 23.40 37.22 1.71
C LEU A 408 22.45 36.04 1.62
N LEU A 409 23.02 34.84 1.54
CA LEU A 409 22.30 33.58 1.68
C LEU A 409 22.57 33.01 3.06
N VAL A 410 21.53 32.46 3.67
CA VAL A 410 21.57 31.83 5.00
C VAL A 410 21.05 30.42 4.88
N LEU A 411 21.85 29.45 5.34
CA LEU A 411 21.50 28.04 5.34
C LEU A 411 20.95 27.61 6.70
N ASP A 412 19.88 26.83 6.63
CA ASP A 412 19.39 25.96 7.69
C ASP A 412 19.40 24.51 7.16
N PRO A 413 20.26 23.61 7.67
CA PRO A 413 20.34 22.22 7.19
C PRO A 413 19.04 21.42 7.37
N SER A 414 18.11 21.91 8.20
CA SER A 414 16.79 21.28 8.42
C SER A 414 15.73 21.72 7.41
N GLN A 415 16.02 22.68 6.54
CA GLN A 415 15.08 23.20 5.54
C GLN A 415 15.65 23.14 4.12
N SER A 416 14.77 22.99 3.14
CA SER A 416 15.14 22.94 1.73
C SER A 416 15.49 24.31 1.14
N ASP A 417 15.02 25.37 1.78
CA ASP A 417 15.03 26.71 1.25
C ASP A 417 16.14 27.53 1.91
N LEU A 418 16.84 28.34 1.11
CA LEU A 418 17.87 29.24 1.63
C LEU A 418 17.26 30.63 1.86
N ALA A 419 17.28 31.10 3.09
CA ALA A 419 16.83 32.46 3.37
C ALA A 419 17.77 33.46 2.69
N ARG A 420 17.19 34.50 2.07
CA ARG A 420 17.92 35.47 1.25
C ARG A 420 17.67 36.87 1.74
N PHE A 421 18.74 37.65 1.87
CA PHE A 421 18.67 39.05 2.22
C PHE A 421 19.45 39.90 1.23
N ASN A 422 19.01 41.13 1.01
CA ASN A 422 19.80 42.11 0.25
C ASN A 422 20.92 42.71 1.10
N SER A 423 21.81 43.48 0.47
CA SER A 423 22.92 44.17 1.14
C SER A 423 22.52 45.14 2.25
N GLN A 424 21.24 45.54 2.33
CA GLN A 424 20.71 46.42 3.38
C GLN A 424 20.04 45.65 4.52
N GLY A 425 19.99 44.31 4.49
CA GLY A 425 19.32 43.53 5.53
C GLY A 425 17.81 43.37 5.34
N GLN A 426 17.24 43.62 4.16
CA GLN A 426 15.83 43.34 3.90
C GLN A 426 15.69 41.90 3.39
N ALA A 427 14.72 41.17 3.93
CA ALA A 427 14.40 39.82 3.49
C ALA A 427 13.85 39.84 2.06
N GLU A 428 14.33 38.90 1.25
CA GLU A 428 13.85 38.63 -0.10
C GLU A 428 13.22 37.25 -0.15
N VAL A 429 12.56 36.93 -1.27
CA VAL A 429 12.05 35.57 -1.51
C VAL A 429 13.20 34.58 -1.37
N ALA A 430 13.00 33.55 -0.54
CA ALA A 430 13.97 32.50 -0.30
C ALA A 430 14.38 31.82 -1.62
N LEU A 431 15.64 31.40 -1.70
CA LEU A 431 16.15 30.67 -2.86
C LEU A 431 15.83 29.18 -2.70
N THR A 432 15.03 28.66 -3.62
CA THR A 432 14.67 27.24 -3.68
C THR A 432 15.40 26.56 -4.83
N SER A 433 16.14 25.50 -4.53
CA SER A 433 16.88 24.73 -5.54
C SER A 433 15.95 23.75 -6.24
N ASN A 434 15.79 23.90 -7.55
CA ASN A 434 15.03 22.93 -8.37
C ASN A 434 15.68 21.54 -8.35
N LEU A 435 17.01 21.46 -8.39
CA LEU A 435 17.74 20.19 -8.32
C LEU A 435 17.56 19.49 -6.97
N PHE A 436 17.48 20.26 -5.88
CA PHE A 436 17.24 19.70 -4.55
C PHE A 436 15.82 19.17 -4.39
N LEU A 437 14.82 19.88 -4.93
CA LEU A 437 13.43 19.41 -4.96
C LEU A 437 13.27 18.12 -5.80
N GLU A 438 13.93 18.06 -6.95
CA GLU A 438 13.98 16.84 -7.78
C GLU A 438 14.62 15.67 -7.01
N LEU A 439 15.73 15.91 -6.29
CA LEU A 439 16.38 14.91 -5.43
C LEU A 439 15.44 14.41 -4.33
N ILE A 440 14.72 15.31 -3.66
CA ILE A 440 13.72 14.95 -2.64
C ILE A 440 12.63 14.08 -3.25
N GLU A 441 12.08 14.46 -4.41
CA GLU A 441 11.02 13.70 -5.07
C GLU A 441 11.48 12.30 -5.49
N GLU A 442 12.67 12.18 -6.07
CA GLU A 442 13.28 10.89 -6.43
C GLU A 442 13.42 9.98 -5.20
N ARG A 443 13.98 10.51 -4.12
CA ARG A 443 14.20 9.78 -2.86
C ARG A 443 12.89 9.36 -2.21
N GLN A 444 11.90 10.25 -2.18
CA GLN A 444 10.56 9.94 -1.67
C GLN A 444 9.88 8.84 -2.49
N LYS A 445 9.97 8.89 -3.83
CA LYS A 445 9.39 7.89 -4.71
C LYS A 445 10.03 6.52 -4.49
N GLN A 446 11.35 6.47 -4.37
CA GLN A 446 12.09 5.25 -4.08
C GLN A 446 11.71 4.68 -2.70
N GLN A 447 11.61 5.53 -1.67
CA GLN A 447 11.19 5.12 -0.34
C GLN A 447 9.76 4.59 -0.33
N ARG A 448 8.81 5.26 -1.00
CA ARG A 448 7.42 4.79 -1.15
C ARG A 448 7.37 3.44 -1.86
N TRP A 449 8.17 3.25 -2.90
CA TRP A 449 8.22 2.00 -3.65
C TRP A 449 8.79 0.86 -2.80
N GLN A 450 9.90 1.09 -2.08
CA GLN A 450 10.48 0.12 -1.16
C GLN A 450 9.49 -0.27 -0.06
N ASN A 451 8.86 0.73 0.58
CA ASN A 451 7.84 0.50 1.61
C ASN A 451 6.63 -0.26 1.06
N PHE A 452 6.15 0.10 -0.14
CA PHE A 452 5.04 -0.58 -0.80
C PHE A 452 5.35 -2.07 -1.03
N TRP A 453 6.55 -2.40 -1.51
CA TRP A 453 6.94 -3.80 -1.70
C TRP A 453 7.14 -4.56 -0.41
N GLN A 454 7.79 -3.97 0.60
CA GLN A 454 7.99 -4.62 1.89
C GLN A 454 6.65 -4.86 2.61
N GLN A 455 5.77 -3.86 2.65
CA GLN A 455 4.43 -3.98 3.24
C GLN A 455 3.56 -4.94 2.44
N GLY A 456 3.57 -4.86 1.10
CA GLY A 456 2.81 -5.76 0.23
C GLY A 456 3.25 -7.23 0.36
N LEU A 457 4.56 -7.50 0.42
CA LEU A 457 5.08 -8.86 0.57
C LEU A 457 4.80 -9.41 1.97
N SER A 458 5.01 -8.62 3.02
CA SER A 458 4.76 -9.05 4.40
C SER A 458 3.28 -9.33 4.67
N THR A 459 2.37 -8.49 4.17
CA THR A 459 0.91 -8.72 4.26
C THR A 459 0.50 -9.98 3.49
N LEU A 460 1.03 -10.21 2.29
CA LEU A 460 0.77 -11.42 1.52
C LEU A 460 1.26 -12.68 2.27
N LEU A 461 2.47 -12.65 2.83
CA LEU A 461 3.01 -13.79 3.59
C LEU A 461 2.23 -14.05 4.88
N ALA A 462 1.81 -13.00 5.59
CA ALA A 462 1.00 -13.11 6.79
C ALA A 462 -0.39 -13.71 6.49
N THR A 463 -1.03 -13.31 5.39
CA THR A 463 -2.32 -13.91 4.98
C THR A 463 -2.17 -15.36 4.57
N LEU A 464 -1.10 -15.71 3.85
CA LEU A 464 -0.79 -17.10 3.49
C LEU A 464 -0.60 -17.96 4.74
N PHE A 465 0.15 -17.45 5.74
CA PHE A 465 0.35 -18.11 7.02
C PHE A 465 -0.97 -18.36 7.76
N LEU A 466 -1.82 -17.33 7.90
CA LEU A 466 -3.12 -17.45 8.55
C LEU A 466 -4.04 -18.46 7.84
N CYS A 467 -4.07 -18.42 6.51
CA CYS A 467 -4.84 -19.39 5.71
C CYS A 467 -4.33 -20.82 5.91
N ALA A 468 -3.00 -21.02 5.88
CA ALA A 468 -2.40 -22.33 6.08
C ALA A 468 -2.67 -22.86 7.50
N ALA A 469 -2.50 -22.02 8.53
CA ALA A 469 -2.79 -22.37 9.92
C ALA A 469 -4.28 -22.75 10.13
N ALA A 470 -5.20 -21.98 9.54
CA ALA A 470 -6.63 -22.30 9.57
C ALA A 470 -6.93 -23.66 8.90
N MET A 471 -6.28 -23.95 7.78
CA MET A 471 -6.41 -25.24 7.09
C MET A 471 -5.83 -26.39 7.91
N VAL A 472 -4.69 -26.21 8.57
CA VAL A 472 -4.12 -27.20 9.50
C VAL A 472 -5.10 -27.51 10.63
N TYR A 473 -5.68 -26.48 11.24
CA TYR A 473 -6.66 -26.62 12.32
C TYR A 473 -7.90 -27.39 11.83
N LEU A 474 -8.45 -27.02 10.67
CA LEU A 474 -9.62 -27.68 10.08
C LEU A 474 -9.34 -29.16 9.76
N GLN A 475 -8.18 -29.48 9.18
CA GLN A 475 -7.83 -30.89 8.92
C GLN A 475 -7.58 -31.68 10.20
N SER A 476 -7.05 -31.04 11.25
CA SER A 476 -6.91 -31.66 12.57
C SER A 476 -8.26 -31.97 13.22
N LEU A 477 -9.23 -31.07 13.10
CA LEU A 477 -10.61 -31.32 13.53
C LEU A 477 -11.25 -32.46 12.75
N ARG A 478 -11.10 -32.48 11.41
CA ARG A 478 -11.58 -33.57 10.55
C ARG A 478 -11.01 -34.92 10.98
N GLN A 479 -9.70 -34.99 11.16
CA GLN A 479 -9.05 -36.22 11.58
C GLN A 479 -9.60 -36.71 12.92
N HIS A 480 -9.78 -35.82 13.91
CA HIS A 480 -10.30 -36.19 15.22
C HIS A 480 -11.74 -36.67 15.16
N VAL A 481 -12.62 -35.97 14.42
CA VAL A 481 -14.05 -36.28 14.34
C VAL A 481 -14.32 -37.59 13.56
N PHE A 482 -13.59 -37.84 12.47
CA PHE A 482 -13.82 -39.01 11.61
C PHE A 482 -13.06 -40.27 12.05
N LYS A 483 -12.17 -40.21 13.04
CA LYS A 483 -11.38 -41.37 13.50
C LYS A 483 -12.25 -42.50 14.06
N ASP A 484 -13.28 -42.14 14.83
CA ASP A 484 -14.10 -43.10 15.59
C ASP A 484 -15.48 -43.35 14.96
N TRP A 485 -15.64 -43.01 13.67
CA TRP A 485 -16.95 -43.06 13.00
C TRP A 485 -17.16 -44.38 12.26
N ASN A 486 -18.13 -45.18 12.71
CA ASN A 486 -18.54 -46.41 12.04
C ASN A 486 -19.71 -46.15 11.06
N ILE A 487 -19.35 -45.80 9.82
CA ILE A 487 -20.25 -45.39 8.75
C ILE A 487 -21.07 -46.60 8.23
N GLN A 488 -22.40 -46.48 8.19
CA GLN A 488 -23.28 -47.45 7.52
C GLN A 488 -23.97 -46.81 6.31
N GLY A 489 -24.42 -47.63 5.36
CA GLY A 489 -25.25 -47.16 4.25
C GLY A 489 -26.72 -47.09 4.67
N ALA A 490 -27.49 -46.20 4.05
CA ALA A 490 -28.94 -46.16 4.19
C ALA A 490 -29.62 -47.20 3.30
N GLU A 491 -30.58 -47.95 3.83
CA GLU A 491 -31.44 -48.85 3.04
C GLU A 491 -32.38 -48.05 2.10
N PRO A 492 -32.81 -48.63 0.95
CA PRO A 492 -33.72 -47.99 0.00
C PRO A 492 -35.08 -47.65 0.63
N LEU A 493 -35.59 -46.43 0.39
CA LEU A 493 -36.89 -45.97 0.92
C LEU A 493 -38.10 -46.41 0.08
N ASP A 494 -37.89 -46.96 -1.12
CA ASP A 494 -38.94 -47.21 -2.11
C ASP A 494 -40.03 -48.16 -1.58
N ALA A 495 -39.65 -49.13 -0.74
CA ALA A 495 -40.58 -50.10 -0.16
C ALA A 495 -41.46 -49.52 0.97
N VAL A 496 -41.05 -48.39 1.56
CA VAL A 496 -41.65 -47.87 2.80
C VAL A 496 -42.11 -46.41 2.67
N ALA A 497 -42.03 -45.84 1.46
CA ALA A 497 -42.30 -44.43 1.19
C ALA A 497 -43.72 -43.98 1.61
N GLY A 498 -44.70 -44.89 1.60
CA GLY A 498 -46.08 -44.64 2.01
C GLY A 498 -46.30 -44.55 3.52
N ASP A 499 -45.43 -45.17 4.31
CA ASP A 499 -45.59 -45.30 5.77
C ASP A 499 -44.80 -44.23 6.55
N ILE A 500 -44.10 -43.34 5.85
CA ILE A 500 -43.27 -42.31 6.47
C ILE A 500 -44.11 -41.08 6.80
N GLU A 501 -44.19 -40.75 8.09
CA GLU A 501 -44.80 -39.50 8.55
C GLU A 501 -43.79 -38.34 8.46
N TRP A 502 -43.98 -37.45 7.49
CA TRP A 502 -43.14 -36.26 7.32
C TRP A 502 -43.58 -35.08 8.17
N LEU A 503 -42.62 -34.41 8.82
CA LEU A 503 -42.86 -33.18 9.56
C LEU A 503 -43.12 -32.00 8.62
N LYS A 504 -44.07 -31.14 8.99
CA LYS A 504 -44.40 -29.94 8.23
C LYS A 504 -43.35 -28.84 8.42
N HIS A 505 -42.95 -28.18 7.34
CA HIS A 505 -42.16 -26.95 7.42
C HIS A 505 -43.01 -25.76 7.87
N LYS A 506 -42.39 -24.79 8.55
CA LYS A 506 -43.07 -23.53 8.87
C LYS A 506 -43.23 -22.67 7.59
N PRO A 507 -44.46 -22.31 7.18
CA PRO A 507 -44.72 -21.67 5.88
C PRO A 507 -44.11 -20.26 5.76
N GLU A 508 -44.09 -19.48 6.85
CA GLU A 508 -43.67 -18.07 6.81
C GLU A 508 -42.15 -17.85 6.84
N ARG A 509 -41.35 -18.90 7.03
CA ARG A 509 -39.89 -18.76 7.27
C ARG A 509 -39.18 -18.04 6.13
N GLN A 510 -39.50 -18.37 4.88
CA GLN A 510 -38.82 -17.80 3.71
C GLN A 510 -39.19 -16.33 3.49
N ALA A 511 -40.46 -15.98 3.70
CA ALA A 511 -40.93 -14.60 3.66
C ALA A 511 -40.29 -13.75 4.77
N ARG A 512 -40.11 -14.32 5.97
CA ARG A 512 -39.41 -13.66 7.09
C ARG A 512 -37.93 -13.42 6.79
N LEU A 513 -37.23 -14.41 6.23
CA LEU A 513 -35.83 -14.28 5.83
C LEU A 513 -35.61 -13.22 4.75
N ARG A 514 -36.47 -13.18 3.72
CA ARG A 514 -36.42 -12.13 2.68
C ARG A 514 -36.64 -10.73 3.26
N ARG A 515 -37.56 -10.59 4.21
CA ARG A 515 -37.76 -9.31 4.93
C ARG A 515 -36.51 -8.89 5.71
N TRP A 516 -35.83 -9.81 6.38
CA TRP A 516 -34.57 -9.53 7.07
C TRP A 516 -33.45 -9.16 6.10
N ALA A 517 -33.35 -9.84 4.95
CA ALA A 517 -32.36 -9.52 3.92
C ALA A 517 -32.53 -8.11 3.36
N ASN A 518 -33.77 -7.74 3.02
CA ASN A 518 -34.07 -6.40 2.51
C ASN A 518 -33.78 -5.31 3.55
N ARG A 519 -34.11 -5.56 4.83
CA ARG A 519 -33.78 -4.62 5.93
C ARG A 519 -32.28 -4.47 6.13
N TYR A 520 -31.52 -5.56 6.10
CA TYR A 520 -30.06 -5.51 6.21
C TYR A 520 -29.45 -4.69 5.07
N LEU A 521 -29.88 -4.94 3.83
CA LEU A 521 -29.36 -4.25 2.64
C LEU A 521 -29.70 -2.75 2.65
N ALA A 522 -30.91 -2.38 3.08
CA ALA A 522 -31.28 -0.98 3.27
C ALA A 522 -30.45 -0.31 4.38
N SER A 523 -30.25 -1.00 5.51
CA SER A 523 -29.45 -0.48 6.62
C SER A 523 -27.97 -0.33 6.28
N SER A 524 -27.39 -1.26 5.51
CA SER A 524 -26.00 -1.21 5.09
C SER A 524 -25.75 -0.08 4.07
N CYS A 525 -26.66 0.11 3.11
CA CYS A 525 -26.60 1.25 2.18
C CYS A 525 -26.72 2.58 2.92
N SER A 526 -27.65 2.69 3.88
CA SER A 526 -27.83 3.91 4.68
C SER A 526 -26.59 4.21 5.52
N CYS A 527 -25.98 3.20 6.15
CA CYS A 527 -24.74 3.35 6.92
C CYS A 527 -23.57 3.79 6.04
N ALA A 528 -23.39 3.19 4.87
CA ALA A 528 -22.33 3.58 3.93
C ALA A 528 -22.50 5.02 3.42
N LEU A 529 -23.73 5.45 3.12
CA LEU A 529 -24.03 6.82 2.70
C LEU A 529 -23.79 7.84 3.83
N LEU A 530 -24.18 7.52 5.06
CA LEU A 530 -23.94 8.38 6.23
C LEU A 530 -22.44 8.54 6.50
N LEU A 531 -21.67 7.46 6.46
CA LEU A 531 -20.21 7.51 6.69
C LEU A 531 -19.48 8.28 5.57
N ALA A 532 -19.91 8.13 4.32
CA ALA A 532 -19.37 8.89 3.21
C ALA A 532 -19.62 10.41 3.36
N GLY A 533 -20.78 10.82 3.89
CA GLY A 533 -21.14 12.22 4.07
C GLY A 533 -20.52 12.89 5.31
N LEU A 534 -20.28 12.15 6.39
CA LEU A 534 -19.82 12.72 7.67
C LEU A 534 -18.29 12.77 7.81
N VAL A 535 -17.57 11.80 7.26
CA VAL A 535 -16.15 11.57 7.61
C VAL A 535 -15.19 11.84 6.44
N MET A 536 -15.70 12.12 5.23
CA MET A 536 -14.89 12.23 4.00
C MET A 536 -13.79 11.12 3.91
N PRO A 537 -14.18 9.85 4.04
CA PRO A 537 -13.24 8.73 4.11
C PRO A 537 -12.40 8.59 2.83
N SER A 538 -11.19 8.05 2.96
CA SER A 538 -10.36 7.73 1.81
C SER A 538 -10.99 6.62 0.95
N ALA A 539 -10.60 6.54 -0.33
CA ALA A 539 -11.13 5.53 -1.25
C ALA A 539 -10.92 4.08 -0.75
N ALA A 540 -9.81 3.83 -0.04
CA ALA A 540 -9.53 2.54 0.59
C ALA A 540 -10.54 2.21 1.71
N GLN A 541 -10.84 3.17 2.59
CA GLN A 541 -11.80 2.98 3.69
C GLN A 541 -13.21 2.68 3.19
N LEU A 542 -13.67 3.37 2.13
CA LEU A 542 -14.96 3.09 1.50
C LEU A 542 -15.00 1.69 0.89
N THR A 543 -13.92 1.29 0.21
CA THR A 543 -13.82 -0.05 -0.41
C THR A 543 -13.85 -1.15 0.65
N ALA A 544 -13.12 -0.97 1.75
CA ALA A 544 -13.12 -1.91 2.88
C ALA A 544 -14.51 -2.04 3.52
N LEU A 545 -15.21 -0.92 3.73
CA LEU A 545 -16.56 -0.91 4.28
C LEU A 545 -17.55 -1.67 3.38
N VAL A 546 -17.50 -1.42 2.07
CA VAL A 546 -18.36 -2.13 1.09
C VAL A 546 -18.07 -3.63 1.11
N LEU A 547 -16.79 -4.02 1.08
CA LEU A 547 -16.40 -5.43 1.18
C LEU A 547 -16.96 -6.08 2.44
N PHE A 548 -16.77 -5.46 3.61
CA PHE A 548 -17.27 -5.97 4.89
C PHE A 548 -18.79 -6.17 4.91
N LEU A 549 -19.55 -5.22 4.35
CA LEU A 549 -21.02 -5.28 4.31
C LEU A 549 -21.58 -6.27 3.29
N THR A 550 -20.84 -6.56 2.21
CA THR A 550 -21.29 -7.51 1.18
C THR A 550 -21.29 -8.97 1.64
N GLY A 551 -20.39 -9.35 2.55
CA GLY A 551 -20.28 -10.71 3.07
C GLY A 551 -21.57 -11.25 3.67
N PRO A 552 -22.14 -10.59 4.70
CA PRO A 552 -23.39 -11.03 5.32
C PRO A 552 -24.58 -11.01 4.34
N ALA A 553 -24.62 -10.07 3.39
CA ALA A 553 -25.66 -10.02 2.36
C ALA A 553 -25.61 -11.25 1.45
N LEU A 554 -24.43 -11.61 0.95
CA LEU A 554 -24.23 -12.82 0.14
C LEU A 554 -24.51 -14.10 0.93
N ALA A 555 -24.07 -14.15 2.20
CA ALA A 555 -24.33 -15.29 3.08
C ALA A 555 -25.83 -15.55 3.26
N LEU A 556 -26.61 -14.48 3.47
CA LEU A 556 -28.06 -14.56 3.63
C LEU A 556 -28.76 -14.98 2.33
N GLU A 557 -28.31 -14.48 1.18
CA GLU A 557 -28.85 -14.86 -0.13
C GLU A 557 -28.60 -16.33 -0.45
N VAL A 558 -27.39 -16.84 -0.18
CA VAL A 558 -27.06 -18.28 -0.31
C VAL A 558 -27.96 -19.12 0.59
N TYR A 559 -28.21 -18.67 1.82
CA TYR A 559 -29.09 -19.36 2.76
C TYR A 559 -30.56 -19.39 2.31
N ILE A 560 -31.06 -18.32 1.68
CA ILE A 560 -32.44 -18.23 1.18
C ILE A 560 -32.67 -19.13 -0.04
N ARG A 561 -31.66 -19.31 -0.90
CA ARG A 561 -31.77 -20.05 -2.17
C ARG A 561 -31.66 -21.57 -2.03
N LYS A 562 -31.03 -22.09 -0.96
CA LYS A 562 -30.80 -23.53 -0.80
C LYS A 562 -32.05 -24.28 -0.32
N ALA A 563 -32.18 -25.53 -0.77
CA ALA A 563 -33.28 -26.41 -0.42
C ALA A 563 -33.31 -26.69 1.09
N LYS A 564 -34.51 -26.85 1.65
CA LYS A 564 -34.71 -27.22 3.05
C LYS A 564 -34.53 -28.74 3.20
N GLY A 565 -33.97 -29.17 4.33
CA GLY A 565 -33.99 -30.58 4.71
C GLY A 565 -35.40 -31.05 5.13
N HIS A 566 -35.60 -32.36 5.22
CA HIS A 566 -36.86 -33.00 5.62
C HIS A 566 -36.62 -33.99 6.75
N ILE A 567 -37.55 -34.04 7.70
CA ILE A 567 -37.53 -35.00 8.81
C ILE A 567 -38.75 -35.90 8.67
N GLY A 568 -38.52 -37.21 8.59
CA GLY A 568 -39.56 -38.23 8.53
C GLY A 568 -39.47 -39.18 9.73
N LEU A 569 -40.59 -39.78 10.08
CA LEU A 569 -40.70 -40.78 11.14
C LEU A 569 -41.25 -42.08 10.53
N LEU A 570 -40.58 -43.19 10.81
CA LEU A 570 -41.02 -44.52 10.40
C LEU A 570 -41.00 -45.43 11.63
N ALA A 571 -42.16 -45.73 12.20
CA ALA A 571 -42.30 -46.46 13.46
C ALA A 571 -41.42 -45.86 14.60
N LYS A 572 -40.29 -46.50 14.95
CA LYS A 572 -39.31 -46.02 15.95
C LYS A 572 -38.03 -45.43 15.34
N GLN A 573 -37.95 -45.35 14.02
CA GLN A 573 -36.79 -44.87 13.29
C GLN A 573 -36.97 -43.42 12.84
N LEU A 574 -35.88 -42.67 12.89
CA LEU A 574 -35.84 -41.29 12.40
C LEU A 574 -35.20 -41.25 11.03
N ILE A 575 -35.87 -40.62 10.06
CA ILE A 575 -35.38 -40.42 8.70
C ILE A 575 -35.00 -38.96 8.52
N LEU A 576 -33.76 -38.69 8.13
CA LEU A 576 -33.26 -37.37 7.80
C LEU A 576 -32.96 -37.29 6.32
N VAL A 577 -33.39 -36.19 5.68
CA VAL A 577 -32.99 -35.77 4.34
C VAL A 577 -32.32 -34.41 4.43
N ASP A 578 -31.06 -34.31 4.00
CA ASP A 578 -30.33 -33.04 4.01
C ASP A 578 -30.72 -32.11 2.84
N HIS A 579 -30.11 -30.93 2.82
CA HIS A 579 -30.31 -29.92 1.77
C HIS A 579 -29.77 -30.34 0.38
N ARG A 580 -29.02 -31.44 0.27
CA ARG A 580 -28.51 -32.01 -0.98
C ARG A 580 -29.45 -33.09 -1.53
N GLY A 581 -30.46 -33.50 -0.77
CA GLY A 581 -31.34 -34.62 -1.11
C GLY A 581 -30.76 -35.98 -0.70
N ILE A 582 -29.72 -36.00 0.12
CA ILE A 582 -29.16 -37.25 0.65
C ILE A 582 -29.93 -37.63 1.91
N TYR A 583 -30.36 -38.89 1.99
CA TYR A 583 -31.11 -39.39 3.13
C TYR A 583 -30.38 -40.48 3.92
N HIS A 584 -30.71 -40.56 5.20
CA HIS A 584 -30.35 -41.66 6.09
C HIS A 584 -31.45 -41.89 7.11
N HIS A 585 -31.67 -43.14 7.51
CA HIS A 585 -32.50 -43.47 8.66
C HIS A 585 -31.68 -44.18 9.73
N ALA A 586 -32.06 -44.00 10.99
CA ALA A 586 -31.43 -44.71 12.08
C ALA A 586 -32.35 -44.82 13.30
N ASP A 587 -32.05 -45.82 14.12
CA ASP A 587 -32.60 -45.99 15.45
C ASP A 587 -31.91 -45.06 16.46
N SER A 588 -32.51 -44.95 17.65
CA SER A 588 -32.16 -43.99 18.69
C SER A 588 -30.67 -43.84 18.99
N GLU A 589 -29.89 -44.93 19.04
CA GLU A 589 -28.48 -44.89 19.49
C GLU A 589 -27.52 -44.20 18.50
N ARG A 590 -27.86 -44.18 17.21
CA ARG A 590 -27.04 -43.59 16.14
C ARG A 590 -27.39 -42.12 15.88
N ILE A 591 -28.54 -41.65 16.38
CA ILE A 591 -28.96 -40.26 16.26
C ILE A 591 -28.01 -39.41 17.08
N ARG A 592 -27.44 -38.38 16.45
CA ARG A 592 -26.63 -37.36 17.12
C ARG A 592 -27.36 -36.03 17.09
N TYR A 593 -27.33 -35.32 18.21
CA TYR A 593 -27.97 -34.01 18.30
C TYR A 593 -27.11 -32.97 19.03
N ARG A 594 -27.23 -31.71 18.62
CA ARG A 594 -26.70 -30.57 19.37
C ARG A 594 -27.51 -29.32 19.06
N ASN A 595 -28.16 -28.75 20.08
CA ASN A 595 -28.99 -27.56 19.98
C ASN A 595 -30.03 -27.68 18.84
N TRP A 596 -29.85 -26.94 17.75
CA TRP A 596 -30.76 -26.91 16.60
C TRP A 596 -30.33 -27.82 15.45
N PHE A 597 -29.32 -28.67 15.66
CA PHE A 597 -28.81 -29.61 14.67
C PHE A 597 -29.13 -31.05 15.06
N LEU A 598 -29.62 -31.79 14.08
CA LEU A 598 -29.93 -33.21 14.16
C LEU A 598 -29.17 -33.92 13.05
N MET A 599 -28.53 -35.04 13.38
CA MET A 599 -27.52 -35.66 12.53
C MET A 599 -27.63 -37.19 12.60
N ILE A 600 -27.50 -37.85 11.45
CA ILE A 600 -27.25 -39.28 11.33
C ILE A 600 -26.08 -39.44 10.38
N ASP A 601 -24.93 -39.89 10.90
CA ASP A 601 -23.66 -39.92 10.18
C ASP A 601 -23.39 -38.58 9.44
N ASP A 602 -23.34 -38.56 8.10
CA ASP A 602 -23.09 -37.33 7.32
C ASP A 602 -24.35 -36.51 6.99
N VAL A 603 -25.54 -37.01 7.31
CA VAL A 603 -26.80 -36.34 7.00
C VAL A 603 -27.16 -35.40 8.15
N LEU A 604 -26.98 -34.11 7.93
CA LEU A 604 -27.26 -33.05 8.90
C LEU A 604 -28.47 -32.20 8.49
N ILE A 605 -29.35 -31.97 9.45
CA ILE A 605 -30.50 -31.08 9.33
C ILE A 605 -30.44 -29.97 10.38
N PHE A 606 -30.73 -28.75 9.93
CA PHE A 606 -30.92 -27.59 10.78
C PHE A 606 -32.41 -27.39 11.10
N ALA A 607 -32.80 -27.67 12.33
CA ALA A 607 -34.16 -27.47 12.84
C ALA A 607 -34.49 -26.01 13.15
N GLY A 608 -33.48 -25.17 13.39
CA GLY A 608 -33.60 -23.73 13.61
C GLY A 608 -33.94 -23.31 15.05
N PRO A 609 -33.55 -22.09 15.46
CA PRO A 609 -33.93 -21.49 16.75
C PRO A 609 -35.42 -21.15 16.81
N SER A 610 -35.93 -20.88 18.01
CA SER A 610 -37.33 -20.47 18.24
C SER A 610 -37.71 -19.18 17.47
N CYS A 611 -36.76 -18.28 17.24
CA CYS A 611 -36.98 -17.05 16.47
C CYS A 611 -37.07 -17.28 14.96
N LEU A 612 -36.54 -18.39 14.45
CA LEU A 612 -36.54 -18.76 13.03
C LEU A 612 -36.62 -20.29 12.85
N PRO A 613 -37.73 -20.93 13.27
CA PRO A 613 -37.84 -22.37 13.28
C PRO A 613 -37.99 -22.91 11.84
N GLY A 614 -37.26 -23.97 11.54
CA GLY A 614 -37.27 -24.65 10.24
C GLY A 614 -38.50 -25.52 10.02
N PHE A 615 -39.02 -26.10 11.11
CA PHE A 615 -40.15 -27.02 11.16
C PHE A 615 -41.19 -26.52 12.17
N ASP A 616 -42.36 -27.15 12.17
CA ASP A 616 -43.34 -26.96 13.23
C ASP A 616 -42.76 -27.37 14.60
N LEU A 617 -42.73 -26.41 15.53
CA LEU A 617 -42.12 -26.58 16.85
C LEU A 617 -42.89 -27.58 17.73
N GLU A 618 -44.21 -27.68 17.56
CA GLU A 618 -45.03 -28.61 18.33
C GLU A 618 -44.81 -30.05 17.87
N GLN A 619 -44.75 -30.27 16.55
CA GLN A 619 -44.42 -31.59 15.98
C GLN A 619 -42.99 -32.03 16.34
N LEU A 620 -42.04 -31.10 16.30
CA LEU A 620 -40.64 -31.41 16.62
C LEU A 620 -40.47 -31.79 18.11
N LYS A 621 -41.14 -31.06 19.02
CA LYS A 621 -41.12 -31.36 20.47
C LYS A 621 -41.85 -32.65 20.83
N SER A 622 -43.02 -32.90 20.24
CA SER A 622 -43.84 -34.06 20.61
C SER A 622 -43.35 -35.36 19.97
N ARG A 623 -42.78 -35.30 18.75
CA ARG A 623 -42.47 -36.52 17.97
C ARG A 623 -40.98 -36.81 17.78
N VAL A 624 -40.15 -35.79 17.59
CA VAL A 624 -38.70 -35.97 17.28
C VAL A 624 -37.85 -35.96 18.55
N VAL A 625 -38.15 -35.06 19.50
CA VAL A 625 -37.39 -34.97 20.76
C VAL A 625 -37.37 -36.30 21.54
N PRO A 626 -38.48 -37.04 21.72
CA PRO A 626 -38.47 -38.31 22.44
C PRO A 626 -37.51 -39.34 21.84
N LEU A 627 -37.42 -39.45 20.52
CA LEU A 627 -36.52 -40.37 19.81
C LEU A 627 -35.06 -39.91 19.89
N SER A 628 -34.82 -38.60 19.77
CA SER A 628 -33.47 -38.03 19.80
C SER A 628 -32.83 -38.01 21.20
N ARG A 629 -33.63 -38.03 22.28
CA ARG A 629 -33.12 -38.04 23.68
C ARG A 629 -32.29 -39.28 24.00
N PHE A 630 -32.59 -40.40 23.36
CA PHE A 630 -31.84 -41.65 23.47
C PHE A 630 -30.58 -41.66 22.58
N GLY A 631 -30.37 -40.62 21.77
CA GLY A 631 -29.17 -40.43 20.96
C GLY A 631 -28.01 -39.76 21.69
N ARG A 632 -26.85 -39.70 21.04
CA ARG A 632 -25.63 -39.11 21.62
C ARG A 632 -25.55 -37.61 21.35
N ARG A 633 -25.18 -36.82 22.36
CA ARG A 633 -24.93 -35.38 22.18
C ARG A 633 -23.63 -35.18 21.38
N ALA A 634 -23.70 -34.48 20.25
CA ALA A 634 -22.52 -34.20 19.42
C ALA A 634 -21.69 -33.04 19.97
N ASP A 635 -20.38 -33.03 19.72
CA ASP A 635 -19.48 -31.93 20.07
C ASP A 635 -19.55 -30.76 19.08
N ARG A 636 -19.09 -29.56 19.50
CA ARG A 636 -19.08 -28.36 18.63
C ARG A 636 -18.21 -28.61 17.39
N SER A 637 -17.08 -29.27 17.57
CA SER A 637 -16.15 -29.66 16.51
C SER A 637 -16.80 -30.60 15.50
N THR A 638 -17.60 -31.57 15.96
CA THR A 638 -18.37 -32.49 15.10
C THR A 638 -19.37 -31.74 14.24
N VAL A 639 -20.14 -30.82 14.84
CA VAL A 639 -21.12 -30.00 14.11
C VAL A 639 -20.44 -29.12 13.08
N LEU A 640 -19.39 -28.41 13.45
CA LEU A 640 -18.63 -27.54 12.53
C LEU A 640 -18.05 -28.35 11.36
N THR A 641 -17.42 -29.49 11.66
CA THR A 641 -16.80 -30.36 10.65
C THR A 641 -17.84 -30.87 9.66
N LEU A 642 -19.00 -31.34 10.13
CA LEU A 642 -20.08 -31.80 9.27
C LEU A 642 -20.71 -30.66 8.46
N LEU A 643 -20.87 -29.47 9.04
CA LEU A 643 -21.37 -28.31 8.30
C LEU A 643 -20.45 -27.95 7.12
N LEU A 644 -19.14 -28.01 7.32
CA LEU A 644 -18.14 -27.78 6.28
C LEU A 644 -18.10 -28.91 5.25
N GLU A 645 -18.13 -30.17 5.69
CA GLU A 645 -18.07 -31.35 4.82
C GLU A 645 -19.30 -31.44 3.90
N THR A 646 -20.48 -31.20 4.47
CA THR A 646 -21.74 -31.21 3.72
C THR A 646 -21.95 -29.95 2.89
N ARG A 647 -21.06 -28.95 2.99
CA ARG A 647 -21.21 -27.60 2.41
C ARG A 647 -22.55 -26.98 2.78
N HIS A 648 -22.96 -27.17 4.04
CA HIS A 648 -24.21 -26.65 4.55
C HIS A 648 -24.27 -25.13 4.35
N PRO A 649 -25.42 -24.56 3.96
CA PRO A 649 -25.52 -23.13 3.62
C PRO A 649 -25.07 -22.19 4.75
N LEU A 650 -25.18 -22.60 6.01
CA LEU A 650 -24.64 -21.84 7.14
C LEU A 650 -23.10 -21.78 7.15
N ALA A 651 -22.42 -22.88 6.81
CA ALA A 651 -20.95 -22.88 6.73
C ALA A 651 -20.46 -22.11 5.51
N VAL A 652 -21.14 -22.24 4.36
CA VAL A 652 -20.83 -21.44 3.16
C VAL A 652 -21.02 -19.95 3.45
N GLY A 653 -22.11 -19.57 4.13
CA GLY A 653 -22.37 -18.20 4.54
C GLY A 653 -21.32 -17.66 5.52
N ALA A 654 -20.95 -18.44 6.54
CA ALA A 654 -19.88 -18.07 7.47
C ALA A 654 -18.53 -17.89 6.73
N GLY A 655 -18.21 -18.78 5.78
CA GLY A 655 -17.03 -18.68 4.93
C GLY A 655 -17.00 -17.39 4.10
N LEU A 656 -18.13 -17.03 3.46
CA LEU A 656 -18.24 -15.78 2.71
C LEU A 656 -17.99 -14.57 3.60
N ILE A 657 -18.59 -14.51 4.78
CA ILE A 657 -18.37 -13.42 5.75
C ILE A 657 -16.88 -13.34 6.12
N THR A 658 -16.23 -14.46 6.45
CA THR A 658 -14.80 -14.45 6.80
C THR A 658 -13.93 -13.95 5.66
N VAL A 659 -14.16 -14.40 4.42
CA VAL A 659 -13.36 -13.99 3.26
C VAL A 659 -13.54 -12.49 2.98
N THR A 660 -14.76 -11.98 3.01
CA THR A 660 -15.01 -10.55 2.78
C THR A 660 -14.46 -9.68 3.91
N THR A 661 -14.48 -10.15 5.16
CA THR A 661 -13.89 -9.42 6.28
C THR A 661 -12.36 -9.39 6.19
N ILE A 662 -11.73 -10.51 5.81
CA ILE A 662 -10.28 -10.56 5.58
C ILE A 662 -9.90 -9.63 4.41
N ALA A 663 -10.66 -9.66 3.31
CA ALA A 663 -10.44 -8.75 2.19
C ALA A 663 -10.59 -7.27 2.58
N ALA A 664 -11.57 -6.94 3.42
CA ALA A 664 -11.74 -5.58 3.94
C ALA A 664 -10.56 -5.14 4.81
N LEU A 665 -10.07 -6.01 5.69
CA LEU A 665 -8.89 -5.72 6.52
C LEU A 665 -7.63 -5.52 5.67
N LEU A 666 -7.46 -6.30 4.60
CA LEU A 666 -6.32 -6.17 3.68
C LEU A 666 -6.32 -4.90 2.84
N VAL A 667 -7.48 -4.26 2.66
CA VAL A 667 -7.56 -2.96 2.00
C VAL A 667 -7.21 -1.81 2.97
N LEU A 668 -7.27 -2.05 4.28
CA LEU A 668 -6.96 -1.06 5.31
C LEU A 668 -5.51 -1.11 5.80
N LEU A 669 -4.85 -2.25 5.60
CA LEU A 669 -3.41 -2.45 5.82
C LEU A 669 -2.64 -2.01 4.58
#